data_AF-A0A9P6IIW0-F1
#
_entry.id   AF-A0A9P6IIW0-F1
#
_cell.length_a   1.000
_cell.length_b   1.000
_cell.length_c   1.000
_cell.angle_alpha   90.00
_cell.angle_beta   90.00
_cell.angle_gamma   90.00
#
_symmetry.space_group_name_H-M   'P 1'
#
loop_
_entity.id
_entity.type
_entity.pdbx_description
1 polymer ?
#
loop_
_entity_poly.entity_id
_entity_poly.type
_entity_poly.pdbx_seq_one_letter_code
_entity_poly.pdbx_strand_id
1 'polypeptide(L)'
;MEAIQSFRLIGKTAIEEITCDRVDGQGVIYWEDIEDIFPGVKHVKNGNVIVKFQRDSNRKRIEPQCIKHHPGVILNVVLSTTVESGLVESPRLTATSDRDDIPSEVGASECLQATPPPANTAAASRTGANISSSNPHSSVETSSNTAASNITRREILASEIEKRLISSLAPEIQEQHRVGSDAYCWIIQAVMDSRLEQLDVFTRCFQGFKAEMRKNIELTTRVTDLQQQMKQLQDQTLRQFMLLQQQIPAILTQNLELYENWFKLYFLCECGKHTNSTNATLPRHIHLAKHGGYDITQSSEFFQQYGFYVLAILRMLKFKMSVLGITIPPVSQLVGIDGSDQVSASVHHLADTIEAGIDQVIGYIENISVDEGESIDADLRNLKTFLKSVDGNTVGDLYRTVDTQGHIRWVCIDDYREKYPETKVEAIRDIAVRPKGWFDENVGRVTMWLTSRDEANHFYSALEKVDSIFELSIDFLLDTTHDDYITLRDTIFKMNVAVLELLGDDRNGPTSDHMNYNRRYDPIFDIMQHSSIQSIEIFCMPGFFSQSSGISHDCDFSNLRHLGISEVIEAADVSKVESLVAKAPNLSSLTLCTPWEQLSALYDAIVEHQTCPIDFKNLSLRILPPTTESRQPRVALRDLAHLFK
;
A
#
# COMPACT_ATOMS: atom_id res chain seq x y z
N MET A 1 -37.62 13.67 -1.33
CA MET A 1 -36.69 14.16 -0.30
C MET A 1 -35.69 15.03 -1.03
N GLU A 2 -35.44 16.22 -0.52
CA GLU A 2 -34.29 17.02 -0.96
C GLU A 2 -33.02 16.28 -0.56
N ALA A 3 -31.98 16.39 -1.38
CA ALA A 3 -30.67 15.84 -1.02
C ALA A 3 -30.01 16.81 -0.03
N ILE A 4 -29.30 16.28 0.95
CA ILE A 4 -28.60 17.07 1.97
C ILE A 4 -27.13 16.66 2.04
N GLN A 5 -26.29 17.60 2.44
CA GLN A 5 -24.86 17.43 2.68
C GLN A 5 -24.54 17.81 4.11
N SER A 6 -23.96 16.88 4.86
CA SER A 6 -23.49 17.13 6.23
C SER A 6 -22.10 17.76 6.21
N PHE A 7 -21.90 18.78 7.04
CA PHE A 7 -20.65 19.52 7.24
C PHE A 7 -20.32 19.60 8.73
N ARG A 8 -19.02 19.75 9.06
CA ARG A 8 -18.53 19.90 10.43
C ARG A 8 -17.30 20.79 10.47
N LEU A 9 -17.25 21.77 11.35
CA LEU A 9 -16.04 22.58 11.56
C LEU A 9 -14.93 21.73 12.19
N ILE A 10 -13.70 21.77 11.65
CA ILE A 10 -12.56 21.03 12.24
C ILE A 10 -12.40 21.42 13.72
N GLY A 11 -12.25 20.41 14.59
CA GLY A 11 -12.14 20.58 16.04
C GLY A 11 -13.48 20.65 16.78
N LYS A 12 -14.63 20.70 16.09
CA LYS A 12 -15.96 20.63 16.71
C LYS A 12 -16.66 19.31 16.38
N THR A 13 -17.61 18.91 17.23
CA THR A 13 -18.43 17.70 17.06
C THR A 13 -19.78 17.96 16.39
N ALA A 14 -20.28 19.21 16.43
CA ALA A 14 -21.55 19.59 15.82
C ALA A 14 -21.53 19.43 14.30
N ILE A 15 -22.61 18.88 13.75
CA ILE A 15 -22.82 18.66 12.32
C ILE A 15 -23.94 19.59 11.86
N GLU A 16 -23.68 20.35 10.81
CA GLU A 16 -24.66 21.19 10.13
C GLU A 16 -25.04 20.54 8.79
N GLU A 17 -26.30 20.68 8.37
CA GLU A 17 -26.80 20.08 7.12
C GLU A 17 -27.25 21.17 6.13
N ILE A 18 -26.73 21.10 4.90
CA ILE A 18 -27.06 22.03 3.82
C ILE A 18 -27.81 21.28 2.73
N THR A 19 -28.91 21.85 2.23
CA THR A 19 -29.63 21.33 1.07
C THR A 19 -28.78 21.39 -0.20
N CYS A 20 -28.85 20.33 -1.01
CA CYS A 20 -28.10 20.23 -2.26
C CYS A 20 -28.98 20.58 -3.46
N ASP A 21 -28.48 21.49 -4.30
CA ASP A 21 -29.06 21.84 -5.58
C ASP A 21 -28.66 20.88 -6.70
N ARG A 22 -29.29 21.05 -7.88
CA ARG A 22 -28.97 20.27 -9.09
C ARG A 22 -28.57 21.16 -10.25
N VAL A 23 -27.31 21.03 -10.67
CA VAL A 23 -26.76 21.65 -11.88
C VAL A 23 -26.32 20.53 -12.83
N ASP A 24 -26.79 20.58 -14.09
CA ASP A 24 -26.52 19.56 -15.13
C ASP A 24 -26.78 18.10 -14.67
N GLY A 25 -27.78 17.91 -13.80
CA GLY A 25 -28.14 16.61 -13.23
C GLY A 25 -27.23 16.11 -12.10
N GLN A 26 -26.19 16.86 -11.74
CA GLN A 26 -25.31 16.56 -10.61
C GLN A 26 -25.77 17.31 -9.36
N GLY A 27 -25.69 16.64 -8.20
CA GLY A 27 -25.88 17.29 -6.90
C GLY A 27 -24.70 18.20 -6.58
N VAL A 28 -24.98 19.44 -6.21
CA VAL A 28 -23.99 20.46 -5.82
C VAL A 28 -24.42 21.18 -4.55
N ILE A 29 -23.47 21.79 -3.85
CA ILE A 29 -23.72 22.74 -2.75
C ILE A 29 -23.03 24.04 -3.13
N TYR A 30 -23.73 25.18 -3.07
CA TYR A 30 -23.11 26.47 -3.37
C TYR A 30 -22.19 26.91 -2.23
N TRP A 31 -21.16 27.66 -2.59
CA TRP A 31 -20.16 28.14 -1.64
C TRP A 31 -20.74 29.18 -0.69
N GLU A 32 -21.69 29.99 -1.17
CA GLU A 32 -22.42 30.97 -0.36
C GLU A 32 -23.21 30.30 0.78
N ASP A 33 -23.91 29.19 0.53
CA ASP A 33 -24.59 28.43 1.60
C ASP A 33 -23.61 27.91 2.67
N ILE A 34 -22.41 27.50 2.26
CA ILE A 34 -21.36 27.03 3.17
C ILE A 34 -20.78 28.21 3.97
N GLU A 35 -20.62 29.38 3.34
CA GLU A 35 -20.09 30.58 3.97
C GLU A 35 -21.09 31.25 4.93
N ASP A 36 -22.39 31.16 4.66
CA ASP A 36 -23.46 31.62 5.56
C ASP A 36 -23.50 30.82 6.88
N ILE A 37 -23.27 29.50 6.82
CA ILE A 37 -23.20 28.64 8.03
C ILE A 37 -21.81 28.68 8.69
N PHE A 38 -20.74 28.79 7.89
CA PHE A 38 -19.36 28.84 8.35
C PHE A 38 -18.64 30.12 7.89
N PRO A 39 -18.97 31.30 8.47
CA PRO A 39 -18.39 32.58 8.07
C PRO A 39 -16.86 32.56 8.05
N GLY A 40 -16.27 32.98 6.92
CA GLY A 40 -14.83 32.99 6.72
C GLY A 40 -14.24 31.63 6.32
N VAL A 41 -15.03 30.67 5.82
CA VAL A 41 -14.54 29.41 5.27
C VAL A 41 -13.42 29.62 4.22
N LYS A 42 -12.31 28.88 4.38
CA LYS A 42 -11.15 28.90 3.47
C LYS A 42 -11.21 27.78 2.43
N HIS A 43 -11.52 26.57 2.89
CA HIS A 43 -11.65 25.36 2.07
C HIS A 43 -12.40 24.27 2.83
N VAL A 44 -12.90 23.28 2.08
CA VAL A 44 -13.57 22.09 2.62
C VAL A 44 -12.71 20.85 2.35
N LYS A 45 -12.69 19.89 3.28
CA LYS A 45 -11.97 18.62 3.16
C LYS A 45 -12.91 17.42 3.29
N ASN A 46 -12.68 16.40 2.47
CA ASN A 46 -13.21 15.05 2.65
C ASN A 46 -12.06 14.18 3.20
N GLY A 47 -12.11 13.85 4.49
CA GLY A 47 -10.96 13.31 5.21
C GLY A 47 -9.76 14.25 5.11
N ASN A 48 -8.67 13.76 4.52
CA ASN A 48 -7.44 14.53 4.28
C ASN A 48 -7.40 15.23 2.91
N VAL A 49 -8.38 14.99 2.02
CA VAL A 49 -8.40 15.51 0.64
C VAL A 49 -9.19 16.81 0.56
N ILE A 50 -8.60 17.88 0.02
CA ILE A 50 -9.31 19.14 -0.22
C ILE A 50 -10.34 18.94 -1.34
N VAL A 51 -11.61 19.25 -1.05
CA VAL A 51 -12.71 19.24 -2.03
C VAL A 51 -12.50 20.42 -2.98
N LYS A 52 -12.40 20.12 -4.27
CA LYS A 52 -12.19 21.14 -5.32
C LYS A 52 -13.53 21.69 -5.79
N PHE A 53 -13.56 22.99 -6.11
CA PHE A 53 -14.70 23.61 -6.80
C PHE A 53 -15.03 22.87 -8.09
N GLN A 54 -16.33 22.67 -8.33
CA GLN A 54 -16.86 21.97 -9.48
C GLN A 54 -16.58 22.76 -10.77
N ARG A 55 -16.35 22.03 -11.85
CA ARG A 55 -16.13 22.58 -13.19
C ARG A 55 -17.15 22.01 -14.17
N ASP A 56 -17.53 22.83 -15.13
CA ASP A 56 -18.40 22.45 -16.24
C ASP A 56 -17.68 21.51 -17.23
N SER A 57 -18.41 21.08 -18.26
CA SER A 57 -17.87 20.27 -19.36
C SER A 57 -16.74 20.95 -20.14
N ASN A 58 -16.65 22.28 -20.09
CA ASN A 58 -15.59 23.09 -20.70
C ASN A 58 -14.37 23.30 -19.77
N ARG A 59 -14.36 22.67 -18.58
CA ARG A 59 -13.38 22.85 -17.51
C ARG A 59 -13.35 24.26 -16.90
N LYS A 60 -14.34 25.11 -17.16
CA LYS A 60 -14.54 26.39 -16.45
C LYS A 60 -15.12 26.11 -15.07
N ARG A 61 -14.81 26.93 -14.05
CA ARG A 61 -15.53 26.84 -12.77
C ARG A 61 -17.01 27.18 -13.00
N ILE A 62 -17.90 26.44 -12.35
CA ILE A 62 -19.32 26.79 -12.29
C ILE A 62 -19.44 28.08 -11.46
N GLU A 63 -20.30 29.01 -11.89
CA GLU A 63 -20.59 30.26 -11.19
C GLU A 63 -22.12 30.35 -10.96
N PRO A 64 -22.60 30.60 -9.73
CA PRO A 64 -21.81 30.81 -8.51
C PRO A 64 -21.03 29.56 -8.10
N GLN A 65 -19.92 29.77 -7.40
CA GLN A 65 -18.97 28.70 -7.06
C GLN A 65 -19.65 27.62 -6.21
N CYS A 66 -19.44 26.36 -6.55
CA CYS A 66 -20.04 25.23 -5.86
C CYS A 66 -19.08 24.05 -5.74
N ILE A 67 -19.38 23.15 -4.80
CA ILE A 67 -18.70 21.84 -4.66
C ILE A 67 -19.67 20.71 -4.99
N LYS A 68 -19.13 19.55 -5.37
CA LYS A 68 -19.91 18.34 -5.65
C LYS A 68 -20.52 17.78 -4.36
N HIS A 69 -21.74 17.25 -4.45
CA HIS A 69 -22.37 16.47 -3.37
C HIS A 69 -21.64 15.15 -3.10
N HIS A 70 -21.41 14.87 -1.82
CA HIS A 70 -20.78 13.67 -1.28
C HIS A 70 -21.76 12.96 -0.32
N PRO A 71 -22.74 12.19 -0.84
CA PRO A 71 -23.79 11.56 -0.02
C PRO A 71 -23.19 10.60 1.01
N GLY A 72 -23.68 10.68 2.26
CA GLY A 72 -23.24 9.85 3.37
C GLY A 72 -21.88 10.22 3.97
N VAL A 73 -21.24 11.30 3.51
CA VAL A 73 -19.94 11.77 4.01
C VAL A 73 -20.11 13.09 4.77
N ILE A 74 -19.50 13.22 5.94
CA ILE A 74 -19.40 14.50 6.66
C ILE A 74 -18.17 15.24 6.15
N LEU A 75 -18.36 16.43 5.57
CA LEU A 75 -17.26 17.25 5.06
C LEU A 75 -16.71 18.17 6.15
N ASN A 76 -15.39 18.16 6.33
CA ASN A 76 -14.70 18.96 7.33
C ASN A 76 -14.44 20.38 6.78
N VAL A 77 -14.94 21.41 7.46
CA VAL A 77 -14.78 22.82 7.07
C VAL A 77 -13.56 23.43 7.75
N VAL A 78 -12.76 24.19 7.01
CA VAL A 78 -11.58 24.91 7.52
C VAL A 78 -11.78 26.40 7.33
N LEU A 79 -11.73 27.17 8.42
CA LEU A 79 -11.85 28.63 8.36
C LEU A 79 -10.52 29.29 7.99
N SER A 80 -10.61 30.47 7.38
CA SER A 80 -9.52 31.43 7.27
C SER A 80 -9.35 32.03 8.66
N THR A 81 -8.41 31.47 9.43
CA THR A 81 -8.02 31.90 10.78
C THR A 81 -8.18 33.40 10.97
N THR A 82 -9.26 33.81 11.65
CA THR A 82 -9.51 35.22 11.92
C THR A 82 -8.41 35.71 12.86
N VAL A 83 -7.69 36.75 12.44
CA VAL A 83 -6.86 37.51 13.37
C VAL A 83 -7.82 38.12 14.38
N GLU A 84 -7.88 37.55 15.59
CA GLU A 84 -8.68 38.11 16.68
C GLU A 84 -8.21 39.53 16.93
N SER A 85 -9.06 40.50 16.56
CA SER A 85 -8.82 41.91 16.83
C SER A 85 -9.03 42.15 18.32
N GLY A 86 -7.98 41.91 19.10
CA GLY A 86 -7.95 42.12 20.53
C GLY A 86 -8.19 43.59 20.88
N LEU A 87 -9.43 43.91 21.25
CA LEU A 87 -9.73 45.10 22.04
C LEU A 87 -9.20 44.89 23.46
N VAL A 88 -7.92 45.24 23.65
CA VAL A 88 -7.25 45.18 24.96
C VAL A 88 -7.67 46.38 25.80
N GLU A 89 -8.60 46.18 26.74
CA GLU A 89 -8.67 47.05 27.91
C GLU A 89 -7.44 46.80 28.80
N SER A 90 -6.68 47.86 29.07
CA SER A 90 -5.42 47.77 29.84
C SER A 90 -5.65 47.77 31.35
N PRO A 91 -5.13 46.78 32.10
CA PRO A 91 -4.85 46.92 33.52
C PRO A 91 -3.45 47.53 33.71
N ARG A 92 -3.38 48.73 34.28
CA ARG A 92 -2.13 49.26 34.85
C ARG A 92 -1.67 48.34 35.98
N LEU A 93 -0.44 47.83 35.91
CA LEU A 93 0.29 47.44 37.12
C LEU A 93 1.73 47.97 37.13
N THR A 94 2.25 48.07 38.35
CA THR A 94 3.35 48.92 38.78
C THR A 94 4.72 48.24 38.71
N ALA A 95 5.76 49.05 38.53
CA ALA A 95 7.14 48.59 38.48
C ALA A 95 7.78 48.38 39.86
N THR A 96 8.54 47.29 39.98
CA THR A 96 9.64 47.03 40.93
C THR A 96 10.64 46.19 40.12
N SER A 97 11.74 46.75 39.60
CA SER A 97 12.98 47.07 40.31
C SER A 97 13.48 45.92 41.17
N ASP A 98 14.61 45.35 40.75
CA ASP A 98 15.80 44.88 41.49
C ASP A 98 16.40 43.74 40.62
N ARG A 99 17.51 43.88 39.89
CA ARG A 99 18.86 44.41 40.17
C ARG A 99 19.66 43.49 41.11
N ASP A 100 20.52 42.67 40.51
CA ASP A 100 21.81 42.25 41.09
C ASP A 100 22.80 41.87 39.97
N ASP A 101 24.09 41.93 40.28
CA ASP A 101 25.22 42.13 39.34
C ASP A 101 26.25 40.98 39.38
N ILE A 102 26.78 40.56 38.19
CA ILE A 102 28.21 40.24 37.91
C ILE A 102 28.81 38.94 38.57
N PRO A 103 29.92 38.30 38.08
CA PRO A 103 30.82 38.61 36.94
C PRO A 103 31.01 37.51 35.85
N SER A 104 31.60 37.93 34.72
CA SER A 104 32.25 37.08 33.71
C SER A 104 33.65 36.59 34.15
N GLU A 105 34.14 35.50 33.53
CA GLU A 105 35.58 35.22 33.44
C GLU A 105 36.02 34.93 31.98
N VAL A 106 37.32 35.11 31.71
CA VAL A 106 37.91 35.22 30.37
C VAL A 106 38.94 34.11 30.14
N GLY A 107 38.94 33.48 28.97
CA GLY A 107 39.99 32.55 28.54
C GLY A 107 40.09 32.54 27.02
N ALA A 108 41.31 32.70 26.47
CA ALA A 108 41.51 32.90 25.03
C ALA A 108 42.69 32.08 24.47
N SER A 109 42.59 31.79 23.17
CA SER A 109 43.71 31.63 22.21
C SER A 109 44.66 30.42 22.37
N GLU A 110 44.76 29.57 21.34
CA GLU A 110 45.80 29.73 20.29
C GLU A 110 45.55 28.82 19.07
N CYS A 111 46.31 29.04 17.99
CA CYS A 111 46.12 28.52 16.63
C CYS A 111 47.50 28.15 16.05
N LEU A 112 47.60 27.23 15.07
CA LEU A 112 48.53 27.35 13.92
C LEU A 112 48.35 26.29 12.81
N GLN A 113 48.73 26.71 11.60
CA GLN A 113 48.46 26.19 10.25
C GLN A 113 49.42 25.07 9.77
N ALA A 114 49.06 24.33 8.69
CA ALA A 114 49.72 24.37 7.35
C ALA A 114 49.55 23.09 6.47
N THR A 115 49.68 23.24 5.15
CA THR A 115 49.48 22.25 4.05
C THR A 115 50.60 22.38 2.97
N PRO A 116 50.61 21.76 1.76
CA PRO A 116 50.42 20.35 1.33
C PRO A 116 51.61 19.79 0.44
N PRO A 117 51.45 19.17 -0.78
CA PRO A 117 51.82 17.76 -1.07
C PRO A 117 52.85 17.60 -2.24
N PRO A 118 53.04 16.40 -2.87
CA PRO A 118 52.25 16.04 -4.07
C PRO A 118 51.97 14.51 -4.25
N ALA A 119 51.99 13.98 -5.50
CA ALA A 119 51.37 12.74 -5.98
C ALA A 119 52.29 11.81 -6.83
N ASN A 120 51.84 10.58 -7.17
CA ASN A 120 52.19 9.90 -8.45
C ASN A 120 51.33 8.66 -8.89
N THR A 121 50.71 8.79 -10.06
CA THR A 121 50.38 7.88 -11.20
C THR A 121 50.65 6.32 -11.16
N ALA A 122 49.68 5.48 -11.63
CA ALA A 122 49.74 4.70 -12.92
C ALA A 122 48.96 3.33 -13.07
N ALA A 123 48.33 3.17 -14.25
CA ALA A 123 48.27 1.96 -15.16
C ALA A 123 47.34 0.71 -14.98
N ALA A 124 46.16 0.77 -15.62
CA ALA A 124 45.66 -0.03 -16.79
C ALA A 124 45.70 -1.59 -16.90
N SER A 125 44.59 -2.16 -17.42
CA SER A 125 44.57 -3.39 -18.27
C SER A 125 43.31 -3.55 -19.15
N ARG A 126 43.52 -3.99 -20.42
CA ARG A 126 42.85 -5.07 -21.24
C ARG A 126 41.39 -5.47 -20.90
N THR A 127 40.44 -5.83 -21.79
CA THR A 127 40.30 -6.15 -23.25
C THR A 127 38.78 -6.28 -23.57
N GLY A 128 38.22 -6.49 -24.78
CA GLY A 128 38.73 -6.63 -26.17
C GLY A 128 37.80 -7.48 -27.08
N ALA A 129 37.89 -7.30 -28.42
CA ALA A 129 37.25 -8.07 -29.53
C ALA A 129 35.74 -7.85 -29.86
N ASN A 130 35.43 -7.87 -31.17
CA ASN A 130 34.14 -7.58 -31.81
C ASN A 130 34.01 -8.42 -33.12
N ILE A 131 32.81 -8.86 -33.55
CA ILE A 131 32.61 -9.65 -34.80
C ILE A 131 31.33 -9.20 -35.54
N SER A 132 31.38 -9.13 -36.87
CA SER A 132 30.30 -8.65 -37.77
C SER A 132 29.99 -9.61 -38.94
N SER A 133 28.72 -9.71 -39.36
CA SER A 133 28.23 -10.17 -40.69
C SER A 133 26.68 -10.01 -40.78
N SER A 134 25.97 -10.21 -41.90
CA SER A 134 26.02 -9.56 -43.23
C SER A 134 24.71 -9.82 -44.05
N ASN A 135 24.34 -8.91 -44.95
CA ASN A 135 23.17 -8.83 -45.88
C ASN A 135 23.18 -9.84 -47.09
N PRO A 136 22.35 -9.78 -48.19
CA PRO A 136 20.88 -9.55 -48.44
C PRO A 136 20.22 -10.39 -49.64
N HIS A 137 18.95 -10.08 -50.05
CA HIS A 137 18.32 -10.20 -51.43
C HIS A 137 17.95 -11.59 -52.07
N SER A 138 17.09 -11.76 -53.12
CA SER A 138 15.96 -10.98 -53.76
C SER A 138 15.14 -11.71 -54.90
N SER A 139 13.79 -11.56 -54.92
CA SER A 139 12.80 -11.42 -56.06
C SER A 139 12.70 -12.30 -57.37
N VAL A 140 11.44 -12.71 -57.72
CA VAL A 140 10.68 -12.54 -59.03
C VAL A 140 10.53 -13.65 -60.16
N GLU A 141 9.24 -14.03 -60.40
CA GLU A 141 8.41 -14.31 -61.65
C GLU A 141 8.42 -15.53 -62.66
N THR A 142 7.17 -15.78 -63.16
CA THR A 142 6.58 -16.25 -64.48
C THR A 142 6.45 -17.72 -65.01
N SER A 143 5.19 -18.21 -65.11
CA SER A 143 4.34 -18.64 -66.29
C SER A 143 4.94 -19.37 -67.53
N SER A 144 4.28 -20.26 -68.34
CA SER A 144 2.86 -20.72 -68.52
C SER A 144 2.73 -21.97 -69.46
N ASN A 145 1.47 -22.46 -69.68
CA ASN A 145 0.93 -23.33 -70.78
C ASN A 145 0.82 -24.87 -70.61
N THR A 146 -0.42 -25.38 -70.47
CA THR A 146 -0.86 -26.74 -70.93
C THR A 146 -2.39 -26.92 -70.81
N ALA A 147 -3.10 -27.25 -71.90
CA ALA A 147 -4.56 -27.47 -71.87
C ALA A 147 -5.06 -28.77 -72.53
N ALA A 148 -4.35 -29.33 -73.52
CA ALA A 148 -4.78 -30.52 -74.26
C ALA A 148 -4.62 -31.86 -73.49
N SER A 149 -3.88 -31.87 -72.37
CA SER A 149 -3.63 -33.08 -71.56
C SER A 149 -4.81 -33.47 -70.64
N ASN A 150 -5.82 -32.60 -70.51
CA ASN A 150 -6.78 -32.66 -69.41
C ASN A 150 -7.96 -33.65 -69.60
N ILE A 151 -8.16 -34.22 -70.80
CA ILE A 151 -9.28 -35.15 -71.04
C ILE A 151 -8.92 -36.57 -70.56
N THR A 152 -7.84 -37.16 -71.08
CA THR A 152 -7.34 -38.48 -70.64
C THR A 152 -7.02 -38.51 -69.15
N ARG A 153 -6.57 -37.38 -68.58
CA ARG A 153 -6.30 -37.24 -67.14
C ARG A 153 -7.58 -37.33 -66.29
N ARG A 154 -8.76 -36.97 -66.81
CA ARG A 154 -10.05 -37.03 -66.07
C ARG A 154 -10.61 -38.44 -65.95
N GLU A 155 -10.51 -39.26 -66.99
CA GLU A 155 -10.97 -40.67 -66.95
C GLU A 155 -10.10 -41.50 -65.99
N ILE A 156 -8.78 -41.27 -66.02
CA ILE A 156 -7.84 -41.86 -65.06
C ILE A 156 -8.17 -41.37 -63.63
N LEU A 157 -8.43 -40.06 -63.42
CA LEU A 157 -8.80 -39.55 -62.10
C LEU A 157 -10.12 -40.15 -61.58
N ALA A 158 -11.11 -40.34 -62.45
CA ALA A 158 -12.40 -40.89 -62.06
C ALA A 158 -12.27 -42.33 -61.53
N SER A 159 -11.54 -43.20 -62.26
CA SER A 159 -11.27 -44.57 -61.82
C SER A 159 -10.39 -44.64 -60.56
N GLU A 160 -9.42 -43.73 -60.43
CA GLU A 160 -8.56 -43.62 -59.25
C GLU A 160 -9.35 -43.17 -58.00
N ILE A 161 -10.28 -42.21 -58.16
CA ILE A 161 -11.17 -41.75 -57.09
C ILE A 161 -12.14 -42.86 -56.67
N GLU A 162 -12.74 -43.56 -57.63
CA GLU A 162 -13.66 -44.68 -57.35
C GLU A 162 -12.96 -45.79 -56.57
N LYS A 163 -11.75 -46.21 -56.98
CA LYS A 163 -10.95 -47.19 -56.25
C LYS A 163 -10.58 -46.73 -54.84
N ARG A 164 -10.23 -45.44 -54.65
CA ARG A 164 -9.94 -44.88 -53.32
C ARG A 164 -11.19 -44.79 -52.44
N LEU A 165 -12.35 -44.47 -53.00
CA LEU A 165 -13.61 -44.50 -52.27
C LEU A 165 -13.91 -45.92 -51.79
N ILE A 166 -13.91 -46.89 -52.70
CA ILE A 166 -14.24 -48.30 -52.39
C ILE A 166 -13.27 -48.85 -51.33
N SER A 167 -11.96 -48.65 -51.49
CA SER A 167 -10.95 -49.11 -50.52
C SER A 167 -10.99 -48.40 -49.16
N SER A 168 -11.74 -47.30 -49.03
CA SER A 168 -11.99 -46.62 -47.73
C SER A 168 -13.25 -47.10 -46.99
N LEU A 169 -14.10 -47.90 -47.63
CA LEU A 169 -15.31 -48.45 -47.02
C LEU A 169 -14.97 -49.59 -46.04
N ALA A 170 -15.88 -49.88 -45.10
CA ALA A 170 -15.74 -51.03 -44.21
C ALA A 170 -15.67 -52.36 -45.00
N PRO A 171 -14.94 -53.39 -44.53
CA PRO A 171 -14.73 -54.64 -45.28
C PRO A 171 -16.03 -55.31 -45.75
N GLU A 172 -17.09 -55.26 -44.94
CA GLU A 172 -18.41 -55.81 -45.26
C GLU A 172 -19.07 -55.08 -46.45
N ILE A 173 -18.86 -53.76 -46.55
CA ILE A 173 -19.39 -52.94 -47.65
C ILE A 173 -18.53 -53.14 -48.91
N GLN A 174 -17.22 -53.31 -48.76
CA GLN A 174 -16.34 -53.67 -49.88
C GLN A 174 -16.76 -55.02 -50.50
N GLU A 175 -17.03 -56.02 -49.66
CA GLU A 175 -17.47 -57.33 -50.14
C GLU A 175 -18.88 -57.27 -50.75
N GLN A 176 -19.83 -56.51 -50.19
CA GLN A 176 -21.13 -56.28 -50.82
C GLN A 176 -21.00 -55.59 -52.18
N HIS A 177 -20.12 -54.60 -52.32
CA HIS A 177 -19.85 -53.94 -53.59
C HIS A 177 -19.21 -54.90 -54.60
N ARG A 178 -18.27 -55.74 -54.15
CA ARG A 178 -17.62 -56.77 -54.98
C ARG A 178 -18.63 -57.78 -55.50
N VAL A 179 -19.46 -58.35 -54.62
CA VAL A 179 -20.54 -59.29 -54.99
C VAL A 179 -21.58 -58.64 -55.91
N GLY A 180 -21.93 -57.37 -55.69
CA GLY A 180 -22.82 -56.62 -56.57
C GLY A 180 -22.23 -56.36 -57.96
N SER A 181 -20.94 -56.04 -58.03
CA SER A 181 -20.21 -55.83 -59.29
C SER A 181 -20.02 -57.14 -60.06
N ASP A 182 -19.65 -58.23 -59.38
CA ASP A 182 -19.54 -59.58 -59.96
C ASP A 182 -20.88 -60.02 -60.54
N ALA A 183 -21.98 -59.81 -59.81
CA ALA A 183 -23.34 -60.08 -60.30
C ALA A 183 -23.70 -59.22 -61.52
N TYR A 184 -23.33 -57.94 -61.55
CA TYR A 184 -23.57 -57.06 -62.69
C TYR A 184 -22.80 -57.50 -63.94
N CYS A 185 -21.51 -57.83 -63.79
CA CYS A 185 -20.69 -58.38 -64.87
C CYS A 185 -21.25 -59.71 -65.39
N TRP A 186 -21.71 -60.59 -64.50
CA TRP A 186 -22.38 -61.84 -64.86
C TRP A 186 -23.69 -61.60 -65.64
N ILE A 187 -24.49 -60.60 -65.26
CA ILE A 187 -25.71 -60.21 -65.99
C ILE A 187 -25.38 -59.73 -67.40
N ILE A 188 -24.40 -58.82 -67.56
CA ILE A 188 -23.96 -58.33 -68.87
C ILE A 188 -23.54 -59.51 -69.76
N GLN A 189 -22.74 -60.44 -69.23
CA GLN A 189 -22.27 -61.62 -69.96
C GLN A 189 -23.43 -62.55 -70.34
N ALA A 190 -24.34 -62.87 -69.42
CA ALA A 190 -25.47 -63.77 -69.67
C ALA A 190 -26.48 -63.19 -70.70
N VAL A 191 -26.62 -61.86 -70.74
CA VAL A 191 -27.40 -61.15 -71.77
C VAL A 191 -26.73 -61.23 -73.13
N MET A 192 -25.40 -61.06 -73.21
CA MET A 192 -24.67 -61.22 -74.47
C MET A 192 -24.69 -62.66 -74.99
N ASP A 193 -24.63 -63.66 -74.10
CA ASP A 193 -24.66 -65.08 -74.45
C ASP A 193 -26.07 -65.63 -74.78
N SER A 194 -27.10 -64.77 -74.78
CA SER A 194 -28.49 -65.07 -75.18
C SER A 194 -29.17 -66.23 -74.42
N ARG A 195 -28.75 -66.51 -73.18
CA ARG A 195 -29.27 -67.62 -72.35
C ARG A 195 -30.54 -67.24 -71.58
N LEU A 196 -31.65 -67.06 -72.30
CA LEU A 196 -32.93 -66.61 -71.75
C LEU A 196 -33.53 -67.54 -70.66
N GLU A 197 -33.18 -68.82 -70.61
CA GLU A 197 -33.69 -69.78 -69.61
C GLU A 197 -33.21 -69.49 -68.17
N GLN A 198 -32.23 -68.60 -67.97
CA GLN A 198 -31.73 -68.23 -66.63
C GLN A 198 -32.45 -67.03 -65.99
N LEU A 199 -33.43 -66.43 -66.68
CA LEU A 199 -34.10 -65.20 -66.25
C LEU A 199 -34.98 -65.36 -64.98
N ASP A 200 -35.51 -66.55 -64.73
CA ASP A 200 -36.28 -66.85 -63.51
C ASP A 200 -35.41 -66.86 -62.24
N VAL A 201 -34.17 -67.37 -62.35
CA VAL A 201 -33.19 -67.36 -61.27
C VAL A 201 -32.79 -65.93 -60.94
N PHE A 202 -32.55 -65.11 -61.98
CA PHE A 202 -32.28 -63.69 -61.84
C PHE A 202 -33.44 -62.95 -61.15
N THR A 203 -34.68 -63.15 -61.60
CA THR A 203 -35.87 -62.49 -61.03
C THR A 203 -36.04 -62.81 -59.54
N ARG A 204 -35.80 -64.07 -59.14
CA ARG A 204 -35.84 -64.48 -57.73
C ARG A 204 -34.71 -63.83 -56.91
N CYS A 205 -33.50 -63.77 -57.45
CA CYS A 205 -32.35 -63.14 -56.79
C CYS A 205 -32.57 -61.62 -56.60
N PHE A 206 -33.07 -60.94 -57.63
CA PHE A 206 -33.37 -59.51 -57.60
C PHE A 206 -34.49 -59.15 -56.60
N GLN A 207 -35.52 -59.99 -56.45
CA GLN A 207 -36.52 -59.79 -55.40
C GLN A 207 -35.94 -59.97 -53.99
N GLY A 208 -35.03 -60.93 -53.79
CA GLY A 208 -34.27 -61.08 -52.54
C GLY A 208 -33.46 -59.82 -52.21
N PHE A 209 -32.68 -59.32 -53.17
CA PHE A 209 -31.93 -58.07 -53.03
C PHE A 209 -32.83 -56.87 -52.70
N LYS A 210 -33.98 -56.74 -53.38
CA LYS A 210 -34.98 -55.67 -53.12
C LYS A 210 -35.66 -55.80 -51.74
N ALA A 211 -35.72 -56.99 -51.15
CA ALA A 211 -36.17 -57.17 -49.77
C ALA A 211 -35.09 -56.71 -48.78
N GLU A 212 -33.83 -57.09 -49.00
CA GLU A 212 -32.73 -56.72 -48.10
C GLU A 212 -32.41 -55.23 -48.14
N MET A 213 -32.45 -54.61 -49.33
CA MET A 213 -32.26 -53.17 -49.49
C MET A 213 -33.31 -52.36 -48.70
N ARG A 214 -34.57 -52.86 -48.60
CA ARG A 214 -35.61 -52.22 -47.78
C ARG A 214 -35.29 -52.29 -46.28
N LYS A 215 -34.78 -53.43 -45.79
CA LYS A 215 -34.32 -53.53 -44.40
C LYS A 215 -33.15 -52.60 -44.11
N ASN A 216 -32.22 -52.44 -45.06
CA ASN A 216 -31.07 -51.57 -44.89
C ASN A 216 -31.46 -50.07 -44.84
N ILE A 217 -32.43 -49.66 -45.66
CA ILE A 217 -33.06 -48.32 -45.58
C ILE A 217 -33.75 -48.11 -44.22
N GLU A 218 -34.51 -49.11 -43.74
CA GLU A 218 -35.15 -49.03 -42.42
C GLU A 218 -34.12 -48.92 -41.29
N LEU A 219 -33.05 -49.73 -41.33
CA LEU A 219 -31.97 -49.72 -40.35
C LEU A 219 -31.24 -48.36 -40.34
N THR A 220 -30.95 -47.81 -41.53
CA THR A 220 -30.36 -46.48 -41.68
C THR A 220 -31.26 -45.41 -41.06
N THR A 221 -32.58 -45.49 -41.27
CA THR A 221 -33.56 -44.57 -40.69
C THR A 221 -33.61 -44.66 -39.17
N ARG A 222 -33.50 -45.86 -38.59
CA ARG A 222 -33.42 -46.06 -37.13
C ARG A 222 -32.12 -45.49 -36.55
N VAL A 223 -31.00 -45.62 -37.25
CA VAL A 223 -29.71 -45.06 -36.82
C VAL A 223 -29.75 -43.53 -36.82
N THR A 224 -30.35 -42.89 -37.84
CA THR A 224 -30.47 -41.42 -37.88
C THR A 224 -31.42 -40.88 -36.79
N ASP A 225 -32.52 -41.57 -36.49
CA ASP A 225 -33.41 -41.18 -35.39
C ASP A 225 -32.72 -41.29 -34.02
N LEU A 226 -32.00 -42.38 -33.76
CA LEU A 226 -31.19 -42.54 -32.54
C LEU A 226 -30.11 -41.46 -32.40
N GLN A 227 -29.41 -41.11 -33.49
CA GLN A 227 -28.45 -40.00 -33.48
C GLN A 227 -29.11 -38.66 -33.13
N GLN A 228 -30.32 -38.41 -33.63
CA GLN A 228 -31.06 -37.18 -33.35
C GLN A 228 -31.56 -37.12 -31.90
N GLN A 229 -32.03 -38.24 -31.35
CA GLN A 229 -32.37 -38.35 -29.91
C GLN A 229 -31.14 -38.12 -29.02
N MET A 230 -29.99 -38.70 -29.38
CA MET A 230 -28.75 -38.54 -28.61
C MET A 230 -28.27 -37.08 -28.59
N LYS A 231 -28.41 -36.37 -29.72
CA LYS A 231 -28.13 -34.92 -29.80
C LYS A 231 -29.07 -34.10 -28.90
N GLN A 232 -30.37 -34.39 -28.90
CA GLN A 232 -31.33 -33.69 -28.02
C GLN A 232 -30.98 -33.88 -26.54
N LEU A 233 -30.55 -35.08 -26.13
CA LEU A 233 -30.11 -35.36 -24.76
C LEU A 233 -28.84 -34.57 -24.38
N GLN A 234 -27.89 -34.45 -25.30
CA GLN A 234 -26.69 -33.61 -25.11
C GLN A 234 -27.05 -32.13 -24.98
N ASP A 235 -27.90 -31.60 -25.87
CA ASP A 235 -28.36 -30.21 -25.82
C ASP A 235 -29.13 -29.90 -24.51
N GLN A 236 -29.92 -30.85 -24.01
CA GLN A 236 -30.60 -30.73 -22.71
C GLN A 236 -29.61 -30.72 -21.54
N THR A 237 -28.62 -31.61 -21.56
CA THR A 237 -27.58 -31.71 -20.51
C THR A 237 -26.74 -30.43 -20.45
N LEU A 238 -26.36 -29.88 -21.60
CA LEU A 238 -25.59 -28.63 -21.69
C LEU A 238 -26.39 -27.43 -21.15
N ARG A 239 -27.70 -27.36 -21.39
CA ARG A 239 -28.58 -26.34 -20.79
C ARG A 239 -28.66 -26.46 -19.27
N GLN A 240 -28.76 -27.67 -18.74
CA GLN A 240 -28.74 -27.88 -17.28
C GLN A 240 -27.40 -27.45 -16.67
N PHE A 241 -26.28 -27.73 -17.33
CA PHE A 241 -24.96 -27.30 -16.86
C PHE A 241 -24.78 -25.78 -16.86
N MET A 242 -25.27 -25.08 -17.90
CA MET A 242 -25.25 -23.61 -17.92
C MET A 242 -26.11 -22.98 -16.80
N LEU A 243 -27.28 -23.56 -16.50
CA LEU A 243 -28.12 -23.10 -15.39
C LEU A 243 -27.42 -23.29 -14.03
N LEU A 244 -26.73 -24.41 -13.82
CA LEU A 244 -25.92 -24.64 -12.62
C LEU A 244 -24.76 -23.64 -12.52
N GLN A 245 -24.02 -23.39 -13.60
CA GLN A 245 -22.94 -22.39 -13.61
C GLN A 245 -23.44 -20.96 -13.34
N GLN A 246 -24.67 -20.59 -13.76
CA GLN A 246 -25.25 -19.29 -13.42
C GLN A 246 -25.69 -19.18 -11.96
N GLN A 247 -26.05 -20.29 -11.31
CA GLN A 247 -26.50 -20.29 -9.91
C GLN A 247 -25.35 -20.31 -8.90
N ILE A 248 -24.20 -20.90 -9.23
CA ILE A 248 -23.05 -21.00 -8.33
C ILE A 248 -22.58 -19.61 -7.83
N PRO A 249 -22.38 -18.57 -8.66
CA PRO A 249 -22.03 -17.24 -8.17
C PRO A 249 -23.07 -16.67 -7.21
N ALA A 250 -24.36 -16.76 -7.51
CA ALA A 250 -25.42 -16.23 -6.64
C ALA A 250 -25.46 -16.93 -5.27
N ILE A 251 -25.24 -18.25 -5.24
CA ILE A 251 -25.17 -19.04 -4.00
C ILE A 251 -23.91 -18.68 -3.20
N LEU A 252 -22.78 -18.44 -3.86
CA LEU A 252 -21.55 -18.01 -3.20
C LEU A 252 -21.67 -16.57 -2.66
N THR A 253 -22.23 -15.64 -3.43
CA THR A 253 -22.46 -14.25 -2.99
C THR A 253 -23.44 -14.17 -1.82
N GLN A 254 -24.59 -14.87 -1.87
CA GLN A 254 -25.53 -14.90 -0.75
C GLN A 254 -24.96 -15.56 0.52
N ASN A 255 -24.02 -16.50 0.38
CA ASN A 255 -23.28 -17.00 1.53
C ASN A 255 -22.29 -15.94 2.02
N LEU A 256 -21.46 -15.36 1.15
CA LEU A 256 -20.45 -14.35 1.51
C LEU A 256 -21.04 -13.13 2.23
N GLU A 257 -22.19 -12.61 1.79
CA GLU A 257 -22.92 -11.52 2.45
C GLU A 257 -23.30 -11.83 3.92
N LEU A 258 -23.41 -13.11 4.31
CA LEU A 258 -23.64 -13.51 5.70
C LEU A 258 -22.37 -13.45 6.56
N TYR A 259 -21.17 -13.48 5.98
CA TYR A 259 -19.88 -13.48 6.72
C TYR A 259 -19.32 -12.07 6.97
N GLU A 260 -19.81 -11.02 6.30
CA GLU A 260 -19.30 -9.63 6.42
C GLU A 260 -19.40 -9.02 7.83
N ASN A 261 -20.02 -9.71 8.79
CA ASN A 261 -20.10 -9.29 10.20
C ASN A 261 -19.55 -10.35 11.20
N TRP A 262 -18.80 -11.37 10.75
CA TRP A 262 -18.34 -12.46 11.63
C TRP A 262 -17.02 -12.18 12.35
N PHE A 263 -16.13 -11.39 11.75
CA PHE A 263 -14.78 -11.20 12.27
C PHE A 263 -14.69 -9.94 13.13
N LYS A 264 -14.21 -10.12 14.36
CA LYS A 264 -13.79 -9.04 15.25
C LYS A 264 -12.29 -9.06 15.45
N LEU A 265 -11.63 -7.94 15.17
CA LEU A 265 -10.22 -7.74 15.51
C LEU A 265 -10.08 -7.37 16.99
N TYR A 266 -9.25 -8.12 17.70
CA TYR A 266 -8.78 -7.79 19.05
C TYR A 266 -7.29 -7.48 19.01
N PHE A 267 -6.85 -6.63 19.92
CA PHE A 267 -5.47 -6.19 20.01
C PHE A 267 -4.79 -6.83 21.22
N LEU A 268 -3.53 -7.20 21.06
CA LEU A 268 -2.68 -7.67 22.15
C LEU A 268 -1.92 -6.49 22.75
N CYS A 269 -1.90 -6.42 24.07
CA CYS A 269 -1.05 -5.53 24.84
C CYS A 269 0.35 -6.17 24.98
N GLU A 270 1.39 -5.48 24.55
CA GLU A 270 2.80 -5.92 24.62
C GLU A 270 3.46 -5.60 25.97
N CYS A 271 2.68 -5.55 27.05
CA CYS A 271 3.26 -5.47 28.38
C CYS A 271 3.96 -6.78 28.77
N GLY A 272 4.97 -6.68 29.62
CA GLY A 272 5.85 -7.81 29.91
C GLY A 272 6.86 -7.49 30.99
N LYS A 273 7.87 -8.34 31.15
CA LYS A 273 8.92 -8.16 32.18
C LYS A 273 9.66 -6.81 32.10
N HIS A 274 9.60 -6.14 30.95
CA HIS A 274 10.20 -4.81 30.69
C HIS A 274 9.31 -3.64 31.16
N THR A 275 8.01 -3.87 31.34
CA THR A 275 7.07 -2.91 31.94
C THR A 275 6.79 -3.22 33.42
N ASN A 276 7.40 -4.27 33.98
CA ASN A 276 7.39 -4.49 35.42
C ASN A 276 8.06 -3.30 36.13
N SER A 277 7.25 -2.50 36.82
CA SER A 277 7.70 -1.72 37.97
C SER A 277 8.56 -2.62 38.88
N THR A 278 9.64 -2.09 39.45
CA THR A 278 10.55 -2.82 40.35
C THR A 278 9.85 -3.42 41.58
N ASN A 279 8.61 -2.99 41.86
CA ASN A 279 7.79 -3.46 42.97
C ASN A 279 6.63 -4.40 42.54
N ALA A 280 6.47 -4.71 41.26
CA ALA A 280 5.39 -5.57 40.78
C ALA A 280 5.64 -7.05 41.13
N THR A 281 4.85 -7.61 42.05
CA THR A 281 4.99 -9.01 42.52
C THR A 281 4.45 -10.05 41.53
N LEU A 282 3.65 -9.63 40.54
CA LEU A 282 3.10 -10.47 39.48
C LEU A 282 3.84 -10.18 38.17
N PRO A 283 4.36 -11.20 37.45
CA PRO A 283 4.94 -10.99 36.14
C PRO A 283 3.87 -10.50 35.16
N ARG A 284 4.11 -9.38 34.49
CA ARG A 284 3.28 -9.00 33.35
C ARG A 284 3.52 -9.93 32.17
N HIS A 285 2.43 -10.29 31.54
CA HIS A 285 2.39 -11.11 30.34
C HIS A 285 1.55 -10.36 29.30
N ILE A 286 1.85 -10.64 28.02
CA ILE A 286 0.99 -10.22 26.91
C ILE A 286 -0.45 -10.63 27.22
N HIS A 287 -1.41 -9.72 27.02
CA HIS A 287 -2.83 -9.95 27.28
C HIS A 287 -3.70 -9.26 26.23
N LEU A 288 -5.00 -9.56 26.19
CA LEU A 288 -5.94 -8.86 25.29
C LEU A 288 -6.25 -7.46 25.85
N ALA A 289 -6.04 -6.41 25.06
CA ALA A 289 -6.41 -5.05 25.45
C ALA A 289 -7.92 -4.95 25.71
N LYS A 290 -8.31 -4.18 26.74
CA LYS A 290 -9.68 -4.12 27.30
C LYS A 290 -10.66 -3.31 26.43
N HIS A 291 -10.90 -3.74 25.20
CA HIS A 291 -11.87 -3.13 24.27
C HIS A 291 -12.87 -4.18 23.73
N GLY A 292 -13.97 -3.71 23.14
CA GLY A 292 -15.10 -4.55 22.70
C GLY A 292 -14.88 -5.35 21.39
N GLY A 293 -13.68 -5.33 20.83
CA GLY A 293 -13.36 -5.82 19.49
C GLY A 293 -13.88 -4.90 18.39
N TYR A 294 -13.15 -4.82 17.28
CA TYR A 294 -13.54 -4.02 16.10
C TYR A 294 -14.11 -4.93 15.01
N ASP A 295 -15.35 -4.69 14.58
CA ASP A 295 -15.94 -5.40 13.43
C ASP A 295 -15.11 -5.11 12.17
N ILE A 296 -14.75 -6.13 11.39
CA ILE A 296 -13.99 -5.98 10.14
C ILE A 296 -14.96 -5.83 8.97
N THR A 297 -15.00 -4.67 8.31
CA THR A 297 -16.00 -4.33 7.26
C THR A 297 -15.67 -4.83 5.86
N GLN A 298 -14.43 -5.29 5.64
CA GLN A 298 -13.90 -5.79 4.37
C GLN A 298 -12.99 -6.98 4.68
N SER A 299 -13.57 -8.08 5.15
CA SER A 299 -12.79 -9.20 5.69
C SER A 299 -11.90 -9.85 4.63
N SER A 300 -12.39 -10.02 3.41
CA SER A 300 -11.63 -10.64 2.32
C SER A 300 -10.35 -9.86 2.00
N GLU A 301 -10.47 -8.54 1.81
CA GLU A 301 -9.36 -7.63 1.53
C GLU A 301 -8.44 -7.47 2.75
N PHE A 302 -9.01 -7.43 3.96
CA PHE A 302 -8.24 -7.44 5.21
C PHE A 302 -7.38 -8.70 5.33
N PHE A 303 -7.93 -9.89 5.09
CA PHE A 303 -7.15 -11.13 5.15
C PHE A 303 -6.26 -11.34 3.91
N GLN A 304 -6.52 -10.68 2.79
CA GLN A 304 -5.57 -10.61 1.69
C GLN A 304 -4.32 -9.79 2.07
N GLN A 305 -4.49 -8.66 2.75
CA GLN A 305 -3.38 -7.77 3.13
C GLN A 305 -2.69 -8.15 4.46
N TYR A 306 -3.42 -8.70 5.42
CA TYR A 306 -2.95 -8.97 6.78
C TYR A 306 -3.07 -10.44 7.19
N GLY A 307 -3.62 -11.31 6.34
CA GLY A 307 -3.92 -12.70 6.70
C GLY A 307 -2.69 -13.49 7.11
N PHE A 308 -1.54 -13.30 6.45
CA PHE A 308 -0.30 -13.97 6.84
C PHE A 308 0.16 -13.58 8.25
N TYR A 309 0.14 -12.28 8.56
CA TYR A 309 0.48 -11.74 9.88
C TYR A 309 -0.50 -12.22 10.97
N VAL A 310 -1.80 -12.16 10.70
CA VAL A 310 -2.84 -12.65 11.62
C VAL A 310 -2.72 -14.16 11.82
N LEU A 311 -2.50 -14.95 10.76
CA LEU A 311 -2.29 -16.40 10.83
C LEU A 311 -1.05 -16.76 11.66
N ALA A 312 0.04 -16.01 11.51
CA ALA A 312 1.23 -16.19 12.34
C ALA A 312 0.92 -15.95 13.83
N ILE A 313 0.22 -14.87 14.18
CA ILE A 313 -0.20 -14.58 15.56
C ILE A 313 -1.15 -15.66 16.10
N LEU A 314 -2.18 -16.05 15.33
CA LEU A 314 -3.13 -17.09 15.72
C LEU A 314 -2.45 -18.45 15.94
N ARG A 315 -1.47 -18.83 15.11
CA ARG A 315 -0.66 -20.03 15.30
C ARG A 315 0.24 -19.91 16.55
N MET A 316 0.85 -18.75 16.82
CA MET A 316 1.61 -18.53 18.06
C MET A 316 0.73 -18.66 19.31
N LEU A 317 -0.47 -18.07 19.29
CA LEU A 317 -1.49 -18.16 20.34
C LEU A 317 -1.94 -19.60 20.60
N LYS A 318 -2.25 -20.34 19.53
CA LYS A 318 -2.70 -21.74 19.59
C LYS A 318 -1.61 -22.67 20.11
N PHE A 319 -0.42 -22.60 19.52
CA PHE A 319 0.68 -23.55 19.80
C PHE A 319 1.62 -23.10 20.93
N LYS A 320 1.34 -21.97 21.59
CA LYS A 320 2.15 -21.39 22.68
C LYS A 320 3.61 -21.14 22.25
N MET A 321 3.80 -20.77 20.99
CA MET A 321 5.15 -20.59 20.44
C MET A 321 5.79 -19.33 21.01
N SER A 322 7.11 -19.39 21.19
CA SER A 322 7.92 -18.21 21.50
C SER A 322 8.74 -17.82 20.28
N VAL A 323 8.60 -16.58 19.83
CA VAL A 323 9.35 -16.02 18.70
C VAL A 323 10.18 -14.86 19.23
N LEU A 324 11.48 -14.83 18.90
CA LEU A 324 12.43 -13.79 19.34
C LEU A 324 12.46 -13.54 20.87
N GLY A 325 12.18 -14.57 21.68
CA GLY A 325 12.12 -14.46 23.14
C GLY A 325 10.80 -13.92 23.70
N ILE A 326 9.86 -13.55 22.84
CA ILE A 326 8.48 -13.20 23.20
C ILE A 326 7.69 -14.50 23.34
N THR A 327 7.35 -14.88 24.57
CA THR A 327 6.43 -16.00 24.85
C THR A 327 5.01 -15.47 24.95
N ILE A 328 4.16 -15.81 23.97
CA ILE A 328 2.73 -15.52 24.04
C ILE A 328 2.06 -16.59 24.92
N PRO A 329 1.36 -16.22 26.00
CA PRO A 329 0.66 -17.20 26.83
C PRO A 329 -0.54 -17.78 26.06
N PRO A 330 -0.97 -19.01 26.38
CA PRO A 330 -2.16 -19.60 25.77
C PRO A 330 -3.41 -18.74 25.98
N VAL A 331 -4.36 -18.87 25.06
CA VAL A 331 -5.67 -18.18 25.04
C VAL A 331 -6.38 -18.19 26.40
N SER A 332 -6.39 -19.32 27.10
CA SER A 332 -6.98 -19.47 28.43
C SER A 332 -6.32 -18.67 29.55
N GLN A 333 -5.12 -18.10 29.31
CA GLN A 333 -4.40 -17.19 30.20
C GLN A 333 -4.46 -15.72 29.72
N LEU A 334 -4.84 -15.47 28.47
CA LEU A 334 -4.98 -14.12 27.91
C LEU A 334 -6.27 -13.41 28.37
N VAL A 335 -7.28 -14.20 28.74
CA VAL A 335 -8.50 -13.70 29.40
C VAL A 335 -8.19 -13.47 30.87
N GLY A 336 -7.43 -12.40 31.16
CA GLY A 336 -7.09 -11.99 32.52
C GLY A 336 -8.34 -11.60 33.31
N ILE A 337 -8.72 -12.43 34.29
CA ILE A 337 -9.88 -12.19 35.15
C ILE A 337 -9.38 -11.85 36.55
N ASP A 338 -9.26 -10.55 36.79
CA ASP A 338 -9.02 -9.99 38.12
C ASP A 338 -10.28 -10.11 38.98
N GLY A 339 -10.41 -11.26 39.65
CA GLY A 339 -11.23 -11.40 40.85
C GLY A 339 -12.66 -11.92 40.69
N SER A 340 -12.83 -13.25 40.79
CA SER A 340 -13.93 -13.93 41.53
C SER A 340 -13.95 -15.43 41.18
N ASP A 341 -13.96 -16.30 42.20
CA ASP A 341 -13.96 -17.77 42.01
C ASP A 341 -15.18 -18.28 41.21
N GLN A 342 -16.26 -17.51 41.20
CA GLN A 342 -17.50 -17.82 40.49
C GLN A 342 -17.38 -17.75 38.95
N VAL A 343 -16.32 -17.12 38.42
CA VAL A 343 -16.14 -16.92 36.97
C VAL A 343 -15.52 -18.15 36.28
N SER A 344 -14.81 -19.01 37.03
CA SER A 344 -14.03 -20.16 36.52
C SER A 344 -14.73 -21.01 35.44
N ALA A 345 -15.98 -21.41 35.65
CA ALA A 345 -16.76 -22.18 34.67
C ALA A 345 -17.06 -21.40 33.37
N SER A 346 -17.31 -20.09 33.48
CA SER A 346 -17.47 -19.20 32.32
C SER A 346 -16.15 -18.96 31.59
N VAL A 347 -15.00 -18.96 32.28
CA VAL A 347 -13.67 -18.88 31.63
C VAL A 347 -13.42 -20.09 30.76
N HIS A 348 -13.71 -21.30 31.25
CA HIS A 348 -13.52 -22.52 30.46
C HIS A 348 -14.39 -22.51 29.20
N HIS A 349 -15.70 -22.22 29.33
CA HIS A 349 -16.57 -22.10 28.16
C HIS A 349 -16.10 -21.01 27.18
N LEU A 350 -15.62 -19.86 27.68
CA LEU A 350 -15.11 -18.78 26.84
C LEU A 350 -13.80 -19.19 26.15
N ALA A 351 -12.88 -19.85 26.85
CA ALA A 351 -11.64 -20.35 26.29
C ALA A 351 -11.89 -21.41 25.20
N ASP A 352 -12.78 -22.37 25.46
CA ASP A 352 -13.19 -23.39 24.48
C ASP A 352 -13.83 -22.73 23.24
N THR A 353 -14.64 -21.69 23.44
CA THR A 353 -15.27 -20.91 22.35
C THR A 353 -14.23 -20.13 21.54
N ILE A 354 -13.24 -19.50 22.20
CA ILE A 354 -12.18 -18.76 21.52
C ILE A 354 -11.23 -19.71 20.80
N GLU A 355 -10.84 -20.85 21.38
CA GLU A 355 -9.97 -21.84 20.72
C GLU A 355 -10.66 -22.43 19.47
N ALA A 356 -11.93 -22.80 19.57
CA ALA A 356 -12.73 -23.21 18.40
C ALA A 356 -12.89 -22.09 17.36
N GLY A 357 -13.02 -20.83 17.81
CA GLY A 357 -13.05 -19.65 16.93
C GLY A 357 -11.73 -19.42 16.21
N ILE A 358 -10.59 -19.52 16.91
CA ILE A 358 -9.25 -19.41 16.34
C ILE A 358 -9.04 -20.48 15.27
N ASP A 359 -9.49 -21.71 15.51
CA ASP A 359 -9.40 -22.80 14.52
C ASP A 359 -10.24 -22.53 13.27
N GLN A 360 -11.42 -21.92 13.42
CA GLN A 360 -12.23 -21.47 12.28
C GLN A 360 -11.56 -20.32 11.51
N VAL A 361 -10.97 -19.33 12.19
CA VAL A 361 -10.25 -18.22 11.53
C VAL A 361 -8.99 -18.72 10.83
N ILE A 362 -8.21 -19.62 11.44
CA ILE A 362 -7.04 -20.26 10.82
C ILE A 362 -7.47 -20.98 9.53
N GLY A 363 -8.48 -21.84 9.61
CA GLY A 363 -8.99 -22.57 8.43
C GLY A 363 -9.56 -21.63 7.35
N TYR A 364 -10.17 -20.50 7.74
CA TYR A 364 -10.65 -19.50 6.80
C TYR A 364 -9.50 -18.81 6.05
N ILE A 365 -8.45 -18.36 6.75
CA ILE A 365 -7.28 -17.71 6.13
C ILE A 365 -6.53 -18.71 5.23
N GLU A 366 -6.33 -19.96 5.69
CA GLU A 366 -5.65 -21.00 4.90
C GLU A 366 -6.38 -21.32 3.59
N ASN A 367 -7.72 -21.23 3.56
CA ASN A 367 -8.51 -21.43 2.34
C ASN A 367 -8.45 -20.26 1.35
N ILE A 368 -8.12 -19.04 1.79
CA ILE A 368 -8.04 -17.85 0.92
C ILE A 368 -6.79 -17.85 0.03
N SER A 369 -5.85 -18.79 0.24
CA SER A 369 -4.59 -18.88 -0.52
C SER A 369 -3.78 -17.58 -0.46
N VAL A 370 -3.48 -17.14 0.77
CA VAL A 370 -2.54 -16.03 1.02
C VAL A 370 -1.17 -16.44 0.47
N ASP A 371 -0.59 -15.60 -0.40
CA ASP A 371 0.71 -15.86 -1.01
C ASP A 371 1.81 -15.82 0.07
N GLU A 372 2.56 -16.92 0.24
CA GLU A 372 3.56 -17.08 1.31
C GLU A 372 4.81 -16.19 1.14
N GLY A 373 4.83 -15.33 0.12
CA GLY A 373 5.95 -14.44 -0.23
C GLY A 373 5.99 -13.08 0.46
N GLU A 374 4.99 -12.72 1.27
CA GLU A 374 4.90 -11.40 1.90
C GLU A 374 5.62 -11.30 3.27
N SER A 375 6.15 -10.12 3.58
CA SER A 375 6.93 -9.87 4.79
C SER A 375 6.07 -9.94 6.05
N ILE A 376 6.68 -10.35 7.18
CA ILE A 376 6.05 -10.29 8.52
C ILE A 376 5.81 -8.82 8.95
N ASP A 377 6.49 -7.86 8.33
CA ASP A 377 6.36 -6.43 8.59
C ASP A 377 5.11 -5.84 7.93
N ALA A 378 3.96 -6.05 8.58
CA ALA A 378 2.65 -5.63 8.09
C ALA A 378 2.45 -4.11 8.26
N ASP A 379 2.17 -3.39 7.17
CA ASP A 379 1.87 -1.95 7.21
C ASP A 379 0.48 -1.68 7.82
N LEU A 380 0.47 -1.47 9.14
CA LEU A 380 -0.75 -1.20 9.90
C LEU A 380 -1.34 0.21 9.66
N ARG A 381 -0.73 1.08 8.83
CA ARG A 381 -1.28 2.43 8.56
C ARG A 381 -2.66 2.39 7.90
N ASN A 382 -2.91 1.38 7.08
CA ASN A 382 -4.20 1.17 6.44
C ASN A 382 -5.19 0.37 7.31
N LEU A 383 -4.78 -0.15 8.48
CA LEU A 383 -5.62 -1.02 9.31
C LEU A 383 -7.00 -0.39 9.61
N LYS A 384 -7.02 0.92 9.88
CA LYS A 384 -8.23 1.69 10.18
C LYS A 384 -9.26 1.70 9.04
N THR A 385 -8.89 1.47 7.78
CA THR A 385 -9.86 1.42 6.67
C THR A 385 -10.69 0.14 6.63
N PHE A 386 -10.22 -0.92 7.31
CA PHE A 386 -10.90 -2.21 7.40
C PHE A 386 -11.78 -2.37 8.65
N LEU A 387 -11.67 -1.43 9.60
CA LEU A 387 -12.36 -1.50 10.88
C LEU A 387 -13.58 -0.58 10.89
N LYS A 388 -14.72 -1.12 11.31
CA LYS A 388 -15.92 -0.34 11.58
C LYS A 388 -15.61 0.65 12.71
N SER A 389 -15.75 1.94 12.42
CA SER A 389 -15.49 3.01 13.37
C SER A 389 -16.41 2.90 14.60
N VAL A 390 -15.88 2.39 15.71
CA VAL A 390 -16.52 2.46 17.03
C VAL A 390 -16.18 3.83 17.63
N ASP A 391 -16.95 4.85 17.24
CA ASP A 391 -17.05 6.17 17.88
C ASP A 391 -15.75 6.81 18.41
N GLY A 392 -14.67 6.74 17.63
CA GLY A 392 -13.37 7.26 18.04
C GLY A 392 -12.39 7.37 16.87
N ASN A 393 -11.46 8.32 16.96
CA ASN A 393 -10.38 8.42 15.96
C ASN A 393 -9.24 7.42 16.24
N THR A 394 -9.29 6.75 17.38
CA THR A 394 -8.24 5.95 18.03
C THR A 394 -8.55 4.47 17.90
N VAL A 395 -7.61 3.69 17.38
CA VAL A 395 -7.79 2.24 17.15
C VAL A 395 -7.07 1.47 18.26
N GLY A 396 -7.81 0.63 18.98
CA GLY A 396 -7.30 -0.40 19.88
C GLY A 396 -7.33 -0.11 21.38
N ASP A 397 -7.62 1.12 21.80
CA ASP A 397 -7.28 1.65 23.15
C ASP A 397 -5.83 1.32 23.54
N LEU A 398 -4.98 1.26 22.51
CA LEU A 398 -3.55 0.97 22.58
C LEU A 398 -2.77 2.28 22.49
N TYR A 399 -1.77 2.35 23.36
CA TYR A 399 -0.87 3.48 23.51
C TYR A 399 0.52 3.00 23.10
N ARG A 400 1.11 3.71 22.14
CA ARG A 400 2.48 3.50 21.73
C ARG A 400 3.40 3.85 22.89
N THR A 401 4.38 2.99 23.13
CA THR A 401 5.50 3.27 24.01
C THR A 401 6.79 2.85 23.33
N VAL A 402 7.91 3.45 23.74
CA VAL A 402 9.23 3.02 23.29
C VAL A 402 10.00 2.49 24.51
N ASP A 403 10.77 1.42 24.31
CA ASP A 403 11.66 0.89 25.33
C ASP A 403 13.05 1.57 25.30
N THR A 404 13.95 1.16 26.19
CA THR A 404 15.30 1.73 26.30
C THR A 404 16.23 1.35 25.12
N GLN A 405 15.76 0.54 24.18
CA GLN A 405 16.48 0.14 22.96
C GLN A 405 15.91 0.80 21.70
N GLY A 406 14.92 1.69 21.84
CA GLY A 406 14.26 2.33 20.71
C GLY A 406 13.20 1.47 20.02
N HIS A 407 12.84 0.31 20.57
CA HIS A 407 11.77 -0.51 19.99
C HIS A 407 10.39 0.06 20.35
N ILE A 408 9.58 0.26 19.31
CA ILE A 408 8.17 0.63 19.44
C ILE A 408 7.40 -0.57 19.97
N ARG A 409 6.51 -0.32 20.94
CA ARG A 409 5.61 -1.30 21.55
C ARG A 409 4.21 -0.70 21.68
N TRP A 410 3.18 -1.54 21.70
CA TRP A 410 1.81 -1.09 21.96
C TRP A 410 1.26 -1.69 23.25
N VAL A 411 0.89 -0.84 24.21
CA VAL A 411 0.36 -1.26 25.51
C VAL A 411 -1.07 -0.76 25.72
N CYS A 412 -1.84 -1.38 26.61
CA CYS A 412 -3.18 -0.91 26.94
C CYS A 412 -3.12 0.36 27.81
N ILE A 413 -4.24 1.08 27.91
CA ILE A 413 -4.36 2.30 28.73
C ILE A 413 -3.92 2.10 30.21
N ASP A 414 -4.15 0.93 30.78
CA ASP A 414 -3.81 0.62 32.18
C ASP A 414 -2.28 0.57 32.38
N ASP A 415 -1.57 -0.19 31.53
CA ASP A 415 -0.10 -0.24 31.53
C ASP A 415 0.53 1.09 31.13
N TYR A 416 -0.09 1.85 30.22
CA TYR A 416 0.37 3.18 29.83
C TYR A 416 0.35 4.14 31.03
N ARG A 417 -0.80 4.27 31.70
CA ARG A 417 -0.98 5.16 32.85
C ARG A 417 -0.13 4.79 34.06
N GLU A 418 0.21 3.51 34.23
CA GLU A 418 1.14 3.10 35.27
C GLU A 418 2.59 3.49 34.94
N LYS A 419 3.02 3.33 33.68
CA LYS A 419 4.36 3.75 33.23
C LYS A 419 4.48 5.28 33.17
N TYR A 420 3.41 5.96 32.81
CA TYR A 420 3.33 7.41 32.62
C TYR A 420 2.20 7.98 33.49
N PRO A 421 2.50 8.35 34.74
CA PRO A 421 1.50 8.90 35.65
C PRO A 421 0.77 10.08 35.03
N GLU A 422 -0.55 10.13 35.21
CA GLU A 422 -1.44 11.15 34.62
C GLU A 422 -0.89 12.58 34.83
N THR A 423 -0.27 12.88 35.98
CA THR A 423 0.35 14.19 36.25
C THR A 423 1.47 14.61 35.30
N LYS A 424 2.22 13.65 34.71
CA LYS A 424 3.23 13.94 33.66
C LYS A 424 2.55 14.18 32.32
N VAL A 425 1.53 13.39 32.00
CA VAL A 425 0.75 13.48 30.75
C VAL A 425 -0.03 14.79 30.70
N GLU A 426 -0.67 15.16 31.81
CA GLU A 426 -1.42 16.39 32.01
C GLU A 426 -0.50 17.62 31.91
N ALA A 427 0.76 17.53 32.36
CA ALA A 427 1.75 18.57 32.11
C ALA A 427 2.05 18.76 30.60
N ILE A 428 2.13 17.69 29.79
CA ILE A 428 2.19 17.86 28.32
C ILE A 428 0.92 18.55 27.83
N ARG A 429 -0.26 18.07 28.24
CA ARG A 429 -1.55 18.65 27.81
C ARG A 429 -1.59 20.15 28.13
N ASP A 430 -1.21 20.59 29.32
CA ASP A 430 -1.19 22.01 29.71
C ASP A 430 -0.24 22.89 28.89
N ILE A 431 0.84 22.32 28.35
CA ILE A 431 1.74 23.02 27.43
C ILE A 431 1.21 22.98 25.98
N ALA A 432 0.72 21.82 25.52
CA ALA A 432 0.26 21.63 24.14
C ALA A 432 -1.15 22.23 23.87
N VAL A 433 -2.01 22.32 24.88
CA VAL A 433 -3.39 22.88 24.80
C VAL A 433 -3.40 24.41 24.93
N ARG A 434 -2.24 25.04 25.19
CA ARG A 434 -2.04 26.45 24.82
C ARG A 434 -2.35 26.59 23.32
N PRO A 435 -2.86 27.75 22.84
CA PRO A 435 -3.66 27.86 21.61
C PRO A 435 -2.95 27.55 20.27
N LYS A 436 -1.76 26.93 20.31
CA LYS A 436 -0.85 26.67 19.20
C LYS A 436 -0.20 25.28 19.26
N GLY A 437 -0.84 24.29 19.88
CA GLY A 437 -0.35 22.92 19.87
C GLY A 437 -1.44 21.86 19.92
N TRP A 438 -1.00 20.61 19.89
CA TRP A 438 -1.82 19.42 20.11
C TRP A 438 -0.94 18.25 20.57
N PHE A 439 -1.52 17.34 21.36
CA PHE A 439 -0.89 16.11 21.83
C PHE A 439 -1.79 14.91 21.53
N ASP A 440 -1.26 13.92 20.80
CA ASP A 440 -1.86 12.60 20.63
C ASP A 440 -1.22 11.63 21.62
N GLU A 441 -1.94 11.36 22.71
CA GLU A 441 -1.50 10.47 23.78
C GLU A 441 -1.30 9.02 23.31
N ASN A 442 -2.08 8.57 22.32
CA ASN A 442 -2.05 7.19 21.82
C ASN A 442 -0.79 6.91 20.99
N VAL A 443 -0.26 7.92 20.30
CA VAL A 443 0.98 7.82 19.51
C VAL A 443 2.19 8.34 20.31
N GLY A 444 1.95 9.09 21.40
CA GLY A 444 2.97 9.89 22.08
C GLY A 444 3.50 11.00 21.18
N ARG A 445 2.63 11.62 20.37
CA ARG A 445 2.99 12.66 19.40
C ARG A 445 2.65 14.04 19.95
N VAL A 446 3.61 14.96 19.95
CA VAL A 446 3.38 16.39 20.19
C VAL A 446 3.57 17.16 18.89
N THR A 447 2.58 17.98 18.52
CA THR A 447 2.68 18.97 17.44
C THR A 447 2.58 20.37 18.02
N MET A 448 3.50 21.27 17.66
CA MET A 448 3.62 22.60 18.28
C MET A 448 4.06 23.69 17.28
N TRP A 449 3.33 24.81 17.24
CA TRP A 449 3.68 26.02 16.46
C TRP A 449 4.40 27.03 17.36
N LEU A 450 5.71 27.19 17.21
CA LEU A 450 6.54 28.09 18.00
C LEU A 450 6.63 29.46 17.33
N THR A 451 6.06 30.49 17.95
CA THR A 451 6.01 31.86 17.43
C THR A 451 6.92 32.85 18.15
N SER A 452 7.57 32.44 19.24
CA SER A 452 8.53 33.27 19.98
C SER A 452 9.56 32.42 20.73
N ARG A 453 10.72 33.01 21.02
CA ARG A 453 11.79 32.33 21.78
C ARG A 453 11.37 31.99 23.21
N ASP A 454 10.55 32.82 23.85
CA ASP A 454 10.03 32.54 25.19
C ASP A 454 9.06 31.35 25.20
N GLU A 455 8.25 31.19 24.14
CA GLU A 455 7.38 30.04 23.91
C GLU A 455 8.20 28.77 23.65
N ALA A 456 9.22 28.85 22.79
CA ALA A 456 10.16 27.76 22.53
C ALA A 456 10.88 27.29 23.82
N ASN A 457 11.43 28.22 24.60
CA ASN A 457 12.12 27.92 25.86
C ASN A 457 11.19 27.29 26.91
N HIS A 458 9.95 27.75 27.03
CA HIS A 458 8.94 27.12 27.90
C HIS A 458 8.59 25.71 27.42
N PHE A 459 8.45 25.52 26.11
CA PHE A 459 8.17 24.22 25.49
C PHE A 459 9.31 23.23 25.74
N TYR A 460 10.56 23.59 25.45
CA TYR A 460 11.74 22.77 25.71
C TYR A 460 11.88 22.42 27.21
N SER A 461 11.69 23.39 28.11
CA SER A 461 11.68 23.18 29.56
C SER A 461 10.53 22.29 30.07
N ALA A 462 9.50 22.06 29.26
CA ALA A 462 8.43 21.11 29.55
C ALA A 462 8.75 19.72 28.98
N LEU A 463 9.28 19.64 27.76
CA LEU A 463 9.72 18.39 27.13
C LEU A 463 10.73 17.64 28.01
N GLU A 464 11.69 18.33 28.63
CA GLU A 464 12.69 17.72 29.54
C GLU A 464 12.09 16.99 30.76
N LYS A 465 10.81 17.21 31.09
CA LYS A 465 10.14 16.62 32.25
C LYS A 465 9.37 15.35 31.91
N VAL A 466 9.26 14.98 30.63
CA VAL A 466 8.32 13.94 30.20
C VAL A 466 8.92 12.94 29.22
N ASP A 467 8.86 11.68 29.64
CA ASP A 467 9.53 10.52 29.02
C ASP A 467 8.57 9.69 28.14
N SER A 468 7.40 10.25 27.80
CA SER A 468 6.31 9.63 27.04
C SER A 468 6.13 10.14 25.61
N ILE A 469 7.05 11.00 25.14
CA ILE A 469 7.00 11.62 23.81
C ILE A 469 7.94 10.85 22.88
N PHE A 470 7.38 10.33 21.78
CA PHE A 470 8.08 9.51 20.79
C PHE A 470 8.10 10.17 19.41
N GLU A 471 7.07 10.96 19.09
CA GLU A 471 7.03 11.80 17.90
C GLU A 471 6.96 13.27 18.30
N LEU A 472 7.80 14.09 17.69
CA LEU A 472 7.86 15.52 17.93
C LEU A 472 7.77 16.24 16.59
N SER A 473 6.82 17.16 16.47
CA SER A 473 6.49 17.87 15.24
C SER A 473 6.45 19.36 15.55
N ILE A 474 7.45 20.11 15.08
CA ILE A 474 7.69 21.51 15.44
C ILE A 474 7.63 22.37 14.18
N ASP A 475 6.78 23.39 14.22
CA ASP A 475 6.68 24.42 13.20
C ASP A 475 7.27 25.74 13.75
N PHE A 476 8.39 26.15 13.17
CA PHE A 476 9.17 27.33 13.55
C PHE A 476 8.64 28.57 12.83
N LEU A 477 7.55 29.13 13.35
CA LEU A 477 7.01 30.42 12.93
C LEU A 477 7.79 31.63 13.51
N LEU A 478 9.06 31.42 13.86
CA LEU A 478 9.98 32.40 14.47
C LEU A 478 11.31 32.41 13.70
N ASP A 479 11.98 33.56 13.68
CA ASP A 479 13.28 33.75 13.02
C ASP A 479 14.39 32.97 13.78
N THR A 480 14.49 31.66 13.49
CA THR A 480 15.22 30.68 14.31
C THR A 480 16.73 30.76 14.05
N THR A 481 17.50 30.92 15.13
CA THR A 481 18.97 31.01 15.10
C THR A 481 19.65 29.66 15.28
N HIS A 482 20.95 29.59 15.00
CA HIS A 482 21.81 28.47 15.38
C HIS A 482 21.68 28.08 16.86
N ASP A 483 21.62 29.06 17.78
CA ASP A 483 21.51 28.82 19.22
C ASP A 483 20.15 28.22 19.62
N ASP A 484 19.08 28.54 18.89
CA ASP A 484 17.77 27.90 19.06
C ASP A 484 17.81 26.42 18.65
N TYR A 485 18.52 26.09 17.55
CA TYR A 485 18.74 24.69 17.13
C TYR A 485 19.67 23.92 18.08
N ILE A 486 20.66 24.57 18.69
CA ILE A 486 21.47 23.98 19.78
C ILE A 486 20.56 23.63 20.97
N THR A 487 19.69 24.56 21.38
CA THR A 487 18.76 24.34 22.50
C THR A 487 17.80 23.19 22.21
N LEU A 488 17.29 23.08 20.97
CA LEU A 488 16.50 21.95 20.50
C LEU A 488 17.27 20.62 20.58
N ARG A 489 18.51 20.58 20.06
CA ARG A 489 19.38 19.39 20.11
C ARG A 489 19.59 18.92 21.55
N ASP A 490 20.00 19.84 22.43
CA ASP A 490 20.30 19.53 23.83
C ASP A 490 19.05 19.08 24.61
N THR A 491 17.86 19.53 24.18
CA THR A 491 16.57 19.03 24.67
C THR A 491 16.30 17.61 24.18
N ILE A 492 16.40 17.37 22.86
CA ILE A 492 16.13 16.05 22.24
C ILE A 492 17.09 14.97 22.77
N PHE A 493 18.36 15.31 23.03
CA PHE A 493 19.35 14.38 23.60
C PHE A 493 19.02 13.91 25.03
N LYS A 494 18.12 14.60 25.74
CA LYS A 494 17.60 14.19 27.05
C LYS A 494 16.32 13.34 26.94
N MET A 495 15.76 13.20 25.75
CA MET A 495 14.49 12.54 25.47
C MET A 495 14.67 11.23 24.71
N ASN A 496 13.58 10.46 24.59
CA ASN A 496 13.50 9.25 23.76
C ASN A 496 12.65 9.48 22.50
N VAL A 497 12.87 10.62 21.82
CA VAL A 497 12.20 10.95 20.55
C VAL A 497 12.77 10.04 19.46
N ALA A 498 11.89 9.39 18.70
CA ALA A 498 12.26 8.49 17.59
C ALA A 498 11.87 9.06 16.22
N VAL A 499 10.82 9.89 16.17
CA VAL A 499 10.34 10.57 14.96
C VAL A 499 10.37 12.08 15.22
N LEU A 500 11.03 12.82 14.35
CA LEU A 500 11.12 14.27 14.42
C LEU A 500 10.71 14.90 13.09
N GLU A 501 9.74 15.81 13.15
CA GLU A 501 9.28 16.62 12.01
C GLU A 501 9.60 18.08 12.33
N LEU A 502 10.39 18.73 11.47
CA LEU A 502 10.79 20.12 11.59
C LEU A 502 10.26 20.89 10.36
N LEU A 503 9.38 21.86 10.60
CA LEU A 503 8.85 22.77 9.58
C LEU A 503 9.42 24.17 9.85
N GLY A 504 10.18 24.72 8.90
CA GLY A 504 10.74 26.07 8.98
C GLY A 504 9.87 27.15 8.34
N ASP A 505 10.09 28.40 8.74
CA ASP A 505 9.66 29.57 7.97
C ASP A 505 10.57 29.79 6.74
N ASP A 506 10.03 30.36 5.67
CA ASP A 506 10.72 30.55 4.37
C ASP A 506 11.81 31.64 4.37
N ARG A 507 12.11 32.19 5.56
CA ARG A 507 13.02 33.30 5.77
C ARG A 507 14.46 32.84 5.95
N ASN A 508 15.39 33.67 5.45
CA ASN A 508 16.84 33.46 5.54
C ASN A 508 17.43 33.61 6.97
N GLY A 509 16.63 33.41 8.02
CA GLY A 509 16.99 33.62 9.41
C GLY A 509 17.16 35.10 9.79
N PRO A 510 17.38 35.39 11.08
CA PRO A 510 17.64 36.74 11.54
C PRO A 510 19.07 37.17 11.18
N THR A 511 19.26 38.45 10.85
CA THR A 511 20.58 39.01 10.48
C THR A 511 21.64 38.90 11.57
N SER A 512 21.24 38.70 12.83
CA SER A 512 22.13 38.41 13.95
C SER A 512 22.91 37.09 13.80
N ASP A 513 22.39 36.13 13.04
CA ASP A 513 22.97 34.79 12.88
C ASP A 513 24.02 34.71 11.76
N HIS A 514 24.43 35.86 11.19
CA HIS A 514 25.36 35.94 10.06
C HIS A 514 26.70 35.23 10.31
N MET A 515 27.20 35.25 11.55
CA MET A 515 28.45 34.57 11.93
C MET A 515 28.31 33.03 11.93
N ASN A 516 27.08 32.51 12.01
CA ASN A 516 26.77 31.08 11.97
C ASN A 516 26.15 30.66 10.62
N TYR A 517 26.03 31.55 9.63
CA TYR A 517 25.27 31.29 8.39
C TYR A 517 25.71 30.01 7.67
N ASN A 518 26.99 29.66 7.67
CA ASN A 518 27.51 28.44 7.04
C ASN A 518 27.50 27.19 7.95
N ARG A 519 26.88 27.26 9.14
CA ARG A 519 26.78 26.18 10.13
C ARG A 519 25.45 26.15 10.89
N ARG A 520 24.45 26.91 10.42
CA ARG A 520 23.20 27.19 11.14
C ARG A 520 22.46 25.91 11.49
N TYR A 521 22.42 24.97 10.55
CA TYR A 521 21.71 23.70 10.67
C TYR A 521 22.58 22.53 11.16
N ASP A 522 23.85 22.75 11.49
CA ASP A 522 24.74 21.72 12.05
C ASP A 522 24.12 20.97 13.26
N PRO A 523 23.41 21.63 14.21
CA PRO A 523 22.77 20.93 15.33
C PRO A 523 21.67 19.95 14.89
N ILE A 524 21.11 20.08 13.68
CA ILE A 524 20.14 19.11 13.13
C ILE A 524 20.86 17.85 12.65
N PHE A 525 22.09 17.97 12.11
CA PHE A 525 22.94 16.82 11.84
C PHE A 525 23.41 16.14 13.13
N ASP A 526 23.62 16.87 14.23
CA ASP A 526 23.82 16.26 15.55
C ASP A 526 22.58 15.46 16.01
N ILE A 527 21.37 15.99 15.80
CA ILE A 527 20.11 15.27 16.10
C ILE A 527 19.99 14.00 15.25
N MET A 528 20.35 14.03 13.95
CA MET A 528 20.38 12.84 13.09
C MET A 528 21.30 11.71 13.57
N GLN A 529 22.35 12.04 14.36
CA GLN A 529 23.28 11.06 14.92
C GLN A 529 22.77 10.45 16.25
N HIS A 530 21.71 11.00 16.84
CA HIS A 530 21.23 10.54 18.14
C HIS A 530 20.65 9.12 18.06
N SER A 531 21.06 8.25 18.97
CA SER A 531 20.72 6.81 18.92
C SER A 531 19.22 6.49 19.00
N SER A 532 18.38 7.37 19.54
CA SER A 532 16.93 7.19 19.55
C SER A 532 16.27 7.54 18.21
N ILE A 533 16.88 8.43 17.41
CA ILE A 533 16.27 9.03 16.23
C ILE A 533 16.32 8.05 15.06
N GLN A 534 15.14 7.69 14.56
CA GLN A 534 14.94 6.73 13.47
C GLN A 534 14.29 7.37 12.24
N SER A 535 13.59 8.49 12.43
CA SER A 535 12.90 9.21 11.36
C SER A 535 13.06 10.71 11.55
N ILE A 536 13.52 11.40 10.51
CA ILE A 536 13.50 12.87 10.43
C ILE A 536 12.79 13.30 9.16
N GLU A 537 11.86 14.25 9.28
CA GLU A 537 11.31 14.97 8.13
C GLU A 537 11.55 16.48 8.31
N ILE A 538 12.10 17.11 7.26
CA ILE A 538 12.48 18.53 7.23
C ILE A 538 11.71 19.22 6.10
N PHE A 539 10.94 20.23 6.45
CA PHE A 539 10.07 20.97 5.55
C PHE A 539 10.39 22.47 5.58
N CYS A 540 10.36 23.13 4.43
CA CYS A 540 10.46 24.61 4.32
C CYS A 540 11.66 25.26 5.05
N MET A 541 12.81 24.58 5.15
CA MET A 541 14.03 25.13 5.75
C MET A 541 15.02 25.53 4.65
N PRO A 542 14.97 26.77 4.12
CA PRO A 542 15.80 27.19 2.99
C PRO A 542 17.29 27.21 3.36
N GLY A 543 18.09 26.74 2.41
CA GLY A 543 19.52 26.53 2.53
C GLY A 543 19.92 25.44 3.51
N PHE A 544 19.11 24.41 3.77
CA PHE A 544 19.44 23.36 4.75
C PHE A 544 20.84 22.78 4.54
N PHE A 545 21.14 22.41 3.29
CA PHE A 545 22.47 21.94 2.93
C PHE A 545 23.47 23.08 2.77
N SER A 546 23.14 24.20 2.11
CA SER A 546 24.11 25.28 1.85
C SER A 546 24.56 26.04 3.11
N GLN A 547 23.70 26.13 4.14
CA GLN A 547 23.96 26.72 5.47
C GLN A 547 24.46 25.71 6.52
N SER A 548 24.93 24.54 6.10
CA SER A 548 25.62 23.55 6.97
C SER A 548 27.11 23.48 6.67
N SER A 549 27.95 23.21 7.68
CA SER A 549 29.41 23.20 7.51
C SER A 549 29.93 22.00 6.70
N GLY A 550 29.05 21.03 6.43
CA GLY A 550 29.36 19.77 5.77
C GLY A 550 29.34 18.61 6.77
N ILE A 551 29.17 17.40 6.25
CA ILE A 551 28.99 16.22 7.10
C ILE A 551 30.36 15.67 7.50
N SER A 552 30.81 15.98 8.72
CA SER A 552 32.09 15.53 9.28
C SER A 552 32.29 14.02 9.10
N HIS A 553 33.54 13.59 8.88
CA HIS A 553 33.87 12.17 8.69
C HIS A 553 33.45 11.28 9.86
N ASP A 554 33.39 11.84 11.06
CA ASP A 554 33.03 11.13 12.30
C ASP A 554 31.52 10.96 12.52
N CYS A 555 30.67 11.54 11.66
CA CYS A 555 29.22 11.39 11.78
C CYS A 555 28.77 9.96 11.45
N ASP A 556 27.94 9.37 12.33
CA ASP A 556 27.26 8.09 12.12
C ASP A 556 25.74 8.29 12.13
N PHE A 557 25.07 7.96 11.03
CA PHE A 557 23.60 7.97 10.90
C PHE A 557 23.03 6.54 10.85
N SER A 558 23.73 5.54 11.40
CA SER A 558 23.32 4.13 11.39
C SER A 558 21.95 3.84 12.00
N ASN A 559 21.42 4.72 12.87
CA ASN A 559 20.08 4.56 13.44
C ASN A 559 18.96 5.15 12.55
N LEU A 560 19.30 6.02 11.60
CA LEU A 560 18.35 6.73 10.75
C LEU A 560 17.79 5.79 9.66
N ARG A 561 16.48 5.53 9.73
CA ARG A 561 15.74 4.65 8.82
C ARG A 561 14.91 5.42 7.80
N HIS A 562 14.47 6.62 8.16
CA HIS A 562 13.63 7.48 7.33
C HIS A 562 14.18 8.91 7.33
N LEU A 563 14.38 9.49 6.15
CA LEU A 563 14.78 10.89 5.99
C LEU A 563 13.92 11.57 4.92
N GLY A 564 13.13 12.56 5.28
CA GLY A 564 12.46 13.48 4.37
C GLY A 564 13.12 14.85 4.36
N ILE A 565 13.45 15.39 3.19
CA ILE A 565 13.87 16.78 3.02
C ILE A 565 13.07 17.35 1.84
N SER A 566 12.14 18.26 2.14
CA SER A 566 11.28 18.89 1.14
C SER A 566 11.93 20.08 0.44
N GLU A 567 13.13 20.47 0.87
CA GLU A 567 13.89 21.55 0.24
C GLU A 567 14.43 21.13 -1.14
N VAL A 568 14.58 22.10 -2.04
CA VAL A 568 15.10 21.90 -3.39
C VAL A 568 16.61 21.71 -3.34
N ILE A 569 17.08 20.48 -3.54
CA ILE A 569 18.52 20.17 -3.58
C ILE A 569 19.19 20.85 -4.78
N GLU A 570 20.15 21.76 -4.54
CA GLU A 570 20.93 22.39 -5.61
C GLU A 570 22.11 21.52 -6.05
N ALA A 571 22.73 21.88 -7.19
CA ALA A 571 23.89 21.17 -7.72
C ALA A 571 25.08 21.11 -6.73
N ALA A 572 25.23 22.12 -5.87
CA ALA A 572 26.28 22.17 -4.85
C ALA A 572 26.04 21.17 -3.70
N ASP A 573 24.78 20.84 -3.43
CA ASP A 573 24.36 20.05 -2.27
C ASP A 573 24.42 18.54 -2.53
N VAL A 574 24.48 18.11 -3.80
CA VAL A 574 24.54 16.68 -4.19
C VAL A 574 25.65 15.94 -3.44
N SER A 575 26.84 16.56 -3.32
CA SER A 575 27.98 15.97 -2.58
C SER A 575 27.74 15.83 -1.06
N LYS A 576 26.90 16.69 -0.47
CA LYS A 576 26.49 16.59 0.93
C LYS A 576 25.43 15.49 1.11
N VAL A 577 24.50 15.36 0.16
CA VAL A 577 23.53 14.24 0.16
C VAL A 577 24.24 12.89 -0.01
N GLU A 578 25.18 12.78 -0.95
CA GLU A 578 26.04 11.60 -1.14
C GLU A 578 26.73 11.21 0.18
N SER A 579 27.38 12.18 0.81
CA SER A 579 28.04 12.02 2.12
C SER A 579 27.10 11.61 3.26
N LEU A 580 25.83 12.05 3.22
CA LEU A 580 24.80 11.67 4.19
C LEU A 580 24.42 10.21 4.00
N VAL A 581 24.05 9.86 2.77
CA VAL A 581 23.53 8.55 2.40
C VAL A 581 24.59 7.46 2.56
N ALA A 582 25.87 7.78 2.33
CA ALA A 582 27.01 6.91 2.63
C ALA A 582 27.16 6.58 4.13
N LYS A 583 26.69 7.46 5.02
CA LYS A 583 26.74 7.32 6.49
C LYS A 583 25.43 6.84 7.11
N ALA A 584 24.39 6.61 6.29
CA ALA A 584 23.09 6.10 6.70
C ALA A 584 22.83 4.70 6.09
N PRO A 585 23.59 3.65 6.47
CA PRO A 585 23.50 2.33 5.85
C PRO A 585 22.18 1.59 6.09
N ASN A 586 21.39 2.01 7.09
CA ASN A 586 20.09 1.42 7.44
C ASN A 586 18.89 2.25 6.93
N LEU A 587 19.12 3.20 6.02
CA LEU A 587 18.11 4.11 5.49
C LEU A 587 17.12 3.38 4.56
N SER A 588 16.03 2.88 5.14
CA SER A 588 14.94 2.21 4.41
C SER A 588 14.06 3.16 3.60
N SER A 589 14.04 4.46 3.92
CA SER A 589 13.35 5.47 3.14
C SER A 589 14.07 6.81 3.15
N LEU A 590 14.10 7.44 1.98
CA LEU A 590 14.68 8.75 1.73
C LEU A 590 13.74 9.48 0.78
N THR A 591 13.26 10.67 1.14
CA THR A 591 12.44 11.53 0.27
C THR A 591 13.17 12.85 0.06
N LEU A 592 13.54 13.17 -1.17
CA LEU A 592 14.23 14.42 -1.53
C LEU A 592 13.49 15.16 -2.63
N CYS A 593 13.39 16.49 -2.54
CA CYS A 593 12.89 17.33 -3.63
C CYS A 593 14.07 17.86 -4.46
N THR A 594 14.07 17.65 -5.78
CA THR A 594 15.18 18.06 -6.66
C THR A 594 14.66 18.63 -7.98
N PRO A 595 15.35 19.64 -8.56
CA PRO A 595 15.15 20.00 -9.96
C PRO A 595 15.46 18.79 -10.86
N TRP A 596 14.81 18.72 -12.03
CA TRP A 596 15.01 17.60 -12.96
C TRP A 596 16.44 17.57 -13.52
N GLU A 597 17.10 18.73 -13.58
CA GLU A 597 18.48 18.90 -14.03
C GLU A 597 19.48 18.17 -13.11
N GLN A 598 19.21 18.10 -11.81
CA GLN A 598 20.09 17.46 -10.82
C GLN A 598 19.73 15.99 -10.56
N LEU A 599 18.55 15.54 -11.02
CA LEU A 599 17.99 14.21 -10.76
C LEU A 599 18.97 13.06 -11.10
N SER A 600 19.70 13.17 -12.21
CA SER A 600 20.67 12.15 -12.62
C SER A 600 21.91 12.11 -11.74
N ALA A 601 22.40 13.26 -11.27
CA ALA A 601 23.56 13.33 -10.38
C ALA A 601 23.20 12.81 -8.99
N LEU A 602 22.02 13.20 -8.48
CA LEU A 602 21.48 12.74 -7.22
C LEU A 602 21.19 11.23 -7.22
N TYR A 603 20.66 10.68 -8.32
CA TYR A 603 20.45 9.24 -8.45
C TYR A 603 21.76 8.46 -8.47
N ASP A 604 22.75 8.90 -9.27
CA ASP A 604 24.05 8.24 -9.36
C ASP A 604 24.77 8.24 -7.99
N ALA A 605 24.66 9.33 -7.21
CA ALA A 605 25.19 9.43 -5.84
C ALA A 605 24.49 8.49 -4.83
N ILE A 606 23.17 8.30 -4.93
CA ILE A 606 22.40 7.47 -3.99
C ILE A 606 22.58 5.97 -4.30
N VAL A 607 22.59 5.58 -5.58
CA VAL A 607 22.62 4.18 -6.00
C VAL A 607 23.97 3.48 -5.75
N GLU A 608 25.04 4.24 -5.51
CA GLU A 608 26.34 3.71 -5.07
C GLU A 608 26.31 3.22 -3.62
N HIS A 609 25.54 3.89 -2.75
CA HIS A 609 25.50 3.63 -1.31
C HIS A 609 24.27 2.84 -0.84
N GLN A 610 23.22 2.73 -1.67
CA GLN A 610 21.95 2.13 -1.27
C GLN A 610 21.61 0.87 -2.07
N THR A 611 21.29 -0.21 -1.35
CA THR A 611 20.87 -1.50 -1.94
C THR A 611 19.38 -1.55 -2.25
N CYS A 612 18.60 -0.66 -1.65
CA CYS A 612 17.15 -0.61 -1.73
C CYS A 612 16.67 -0.03 -3.08
N PRO A 613 15.49 -0.44 -3.59
CA PRO A 613 14.92 0.12 -4.82
C PRO A 613 14.65 1.63 -4.69
N ILE A 614 14.89 2.36 -5.77
CA ILE A 614 14.59 3.80 -5.86
C ILE A 614 13.40 4.01 -6.78
N ASP A 615 12.32 4.54 -6.22
CA ASP A 615 11.09 4.96 -6.88
C ASP A 615 11.07 6.48 -7.09
N PHE A 616 10.32 6.95 -8.08
CA PHE A 616 10.23 8.36 -8.45
C PHE A 616 8.76 8.78 -8.55
N LYS A 617 8.29 9.55 -7.58
CA LYS A 617 6.90 10.02 -7.52
C LYS A 617 6.86 11.52 -7.26
N ASN A 618 6.18 12.27 -8.14
CA ASN A 618 5.96 13.71 -8.01
C ASN A 618 7.25 14.55 -7.82
N LEU A 619 8.29 14.28 -8.62
CA LEU A 619 9.63 14.88 -8.49
C LEU A 619 10.34 14.60 -7.16
N SER A 620 9.79 13.71 -6.33
CA SER A 620 10.47 13.17 -5.15
C SER A 620 11.15 11.86 -5.50
N LEU A 621 12.46 11.77 -5.25
CA LEU A 621 13.19 10.51 -5.23
C LEU A 621 12.85 9.79 -3.91
N ARG A 622 12.45 8.52 -3.99
CA ARG A 622 12.03 7.69 -2.86
C ARG A 622 12.80 6.39 -2.78
N ILE A 623 13.57 6.17 -1.72
CA ILE A 623 14.02 4.80 -1.39
C ILE A 623 12.80 4.04 -0.84
N LEU A 624 12.54 2.85 -1.39
CA LEU A 624 11.53 1.90 -0.90
C LEU A 624 12.20 0.78 -0.11
N PRO A 625 11.54 0.21 0.92
CA PRO A 625 12.02 -1.00 1.57
C PRO A 625 12.13 -2.15 0.53
N PRO A 626 13.11 -3.06 0.69
CA PRO A 626 13.35 -4.12 -0.29
C PRO A 626 12.18 -5.13 -0.31
N THR A 627 11.38 -5.09 -1.37
CA THR A 627 10.31 -6.07 -1.59
C THR A 627 10.86 -7.32 -2.28
N THR A 628 10.21 -8.47 -2.07
CA THR A 628 10.60 -9.76 -2.68
C THR A 628 10.56 -9.73 -4.21
N GLU A 629 9.70 -8.89 -4.80
CA GLU A 629 9.63 -8.67 -6.25
C GLU A 629 10.77 -7.79 -6.83
N SER A 630 11.47 -7.00 -6.00
CA SER A 630 12.40 -5.96 -6.49
C SER A 630 13.74 -6.49 -7.05
N ARG A 631 13.83 -7.77 -7.38
CA ARG A 631 15.00 -8.41 -8.04
C ARG A 631 15.00 -8.27 -9.56
N GLN A 632 14.18 -7.38 -10.12
CA GLN A 632 14.31 -7.01 -11.53
C GLN A 632 15.67 -6.34 -11.81
N PRO A 633 16.27 -6.56 -13.00
CA PRO A 633 17.56 -5.98 -13.33
C PRO A 633 17.50 -4.45 -13.29
N ARG A 634 18.57 -3.83 -12.76
CA ARG A 634 18.76 -2.37 -12.73
C ARG A 634 18.64 -1.79 -14.14
N VAL A 635 17.46 -1.29 -14.53
CA VAL A 635 17.32 -0.39 -15.68
C VAL A 635 18.07 0.88 -15.32
N ALA A 636 19.10 1.22 -16.08
CA ALA A 636 19.86 2.43 -15.80
C ALA A 636 18.96 3.63 -16.04
N LEU A 637 18.80 4.52 -15.05
CA LEU A 637 17.94 5.70 -15.22
C LEU A 637 18.44 6.62 -16.36
N ARG A 638 19.72 6.49 -16.75
CA ARG A 638 20.29 7.09 -17.96
C ARG A 638 19.51 6.71 -19.23
N ASP A 639 19.00 5.49 -19.33
CA ASP A 639 18.20 5.03 -20.48
C ASP A 639 16.81 5.69 -20.50
N LEU A 640 16.23 5.95 -19.32
CA LEU A 640 14.97 6.69 -19.18
C LEU A 640 15.14 8.21 -19.37
N ALA A 641 16.28 8.79 -18.98
CA ALA A 641 16.57 10.21 -19.15
C ALA A 641 16.63 10.63 -20.64
N HIS A 642 16.82 9.69 -21.55
CA HIS A 642 16.73 9.91 -23.00
C HIS A 642 15.31 9.89 -23.57
N LEU A 643 14.31 9.37 -22.83
CA LEU A 643 12.90 9.31 -23.26
C LEU A 643 12.10 10.59 -22.93
N PHE A 644 12.67 11.50 -22.15
CA PHE A 644 12.04 12.76 -21.71
C PHE A 644 12.76 14.03 -22.22
N LYS A 645 13.69 13.87 -23.17
CA LYS A 645 14.31 14.96 -23.96
C LYS A 645 13.72 14.98 -25.36
#